data_AF-A0A3S8VWZ6-F1
#
_entry.id   AF-A0A3S8VWZ6-F1
#
_cell.length_a   1.000
_cell.length_b   1.000
_cell.length_c   1.000
_cell.angle_alpha   90.00
_cell.angle_beta   90.00
_cell.angle_gamma   90.00
#
_symmetry.space_group_name_H-M   'P 1'
#
loop_
_entity.id
_entity.type
_entity.pdbx_description
1 polymer ?
#
loop_
_entity_poly.entity_id
_entity_poly.type
_entity_poly.pdbx_seq_one_letter_code
_entity_poly.pdbx_strand_id
1 'polypeptide(L)'
;MCEWDREDWSRVLFGLPFEAHSFSGEFEQSWESVIEQVTRWRTEFATRPESFRTEFRAVGGYLGLLLLTLVSLAHSYQRRYDQGERTPHDCAALCGPAVEDPAVRDAIRTLYAPDVAIPDVEGSADEDAATLDAWREVDIGTLRFHRHGTTSFILTGLPLRQAHGRRIPFALKCIVYPYLRVPTIVRATREYRSAYGDVRAGEEAATEALPLARAWASSGRWILMDFVPGETLAEYLGRQPDSTRIRLDLLRDLGPRLLGVLDELDRCGLRHGDLSPSNIILSGAGSGQGGGTGAGGRRFVLIDLGVNYLYSHTVPGSGGPDAAFVAPEVRSETMVVDPRQADLYSVGQLLIAIGSEHRETAGSGARAVTVPDAFYAETPLLARFIEDLTDPVPENRLLLFRPVPGERLYPQLLHFYEEELAAVEATRAQSAGTRFVRLYTPLAGAPRQQLQMWRIRRTQSLYHDPHRGMHVRWLLFFSWLSAAAWYVAASIVLTYWLRDLNWSWGNNYITLLQRTNSAGEEELPLLDGLRLDGYTIPDHSANAPVRLVGMSFLLAGARYYQNLFAGLTPLVAGREQGRLSRRAVLAEVAMRLFTLIPAVLVLSTTLFHRDWWPICTAVGILSTALCNAACLVFARAAVAEARGRQLGTVPQGRIAGLDALYSWTLTAGFYSVACWGIGLSIYVGTAKDIYIYAGSVAAINIVIFYLARCSGSAADEVRTILTRACLASERLRHLPVPAATAASALTSSPAAAPAAP
;
A
#
# COMPACT_ATOMS: atom_id res chain seq x y z
N MET A 1 -26.63 -20.53 -43.03
CA MET A 1 -26.40 -19.11 -42.66
C MET A 1 -27.39 -18.19 -43.34
N CYS A 2 -27.56 -18.22 -44.66
CA CYS A 2 -28.51 -17.32 -45.34
C CYS A 2 -29.98 -17.61 -45.02
N GLU A 3 -30.28 -18.84 -44.63
CA GLU A 3 -31.61 -19.27 -44.14
C GLU A 3 -31.76 -19.14 -42.62
N TRP A 4 -30.69 -18.75 -41.90
CA TRP A 4 -30.74 -18.67 -40.44
C TRP A 4 -31.53 -17.44 -40.01
N ASP A 5 -32.45 -17.66 -39.10
CA ASP A 5 -33.19 -16.59 -38.46
C ASP A 5 -32.41 -16.02 -37.26
N ARG A 6 -33.05 -15.07 -36.58
CA ARG A 6 -32.49 -14.46 -35.37
C ARG A 6 -32.19 -15.49 -34.27
N GLU A 7 -33.05 -16.48 -34.07
CA GLU A 7 -32.88 -17.46 -32.99
C GLU A 7 -31.69 -18.36 -33.25
N ASP A 8 -31.49 -18.78 -34.50
CA ASP A 8 -30.31 -19.55 -34.91
C ASP A 8 -29.01 -18.79 -34.60
N TRP A 9 -28.97 -17.49 -34.92
CA TRP A 9 -27.83 -16.63 -34.59
C TRP A 9 -27.64 -16.44 -33.09
N SER A 10 -28.72 -16.26 -32.33
CA SER A 10 -28.65 -16.22 -30.87
C SER A 10 -28.08 -17.52 -30.29
N ARG A 11 -28.52 -18.70 -30.78
CA ARG A 11 -28.00 -20.00 -30.33
C ARG A 11 -26.51 -20.15 -30.60
N VAL A 12 -26.03 -19.72 -31.77
CA VAL A 12 -24.60 -19.75 -32.11
C VAL A 12 -23.79 -18.88 -31.16
N LEU A 13 -24.19 -17.63 -30.93
CA LEU A 13 -23.48 -16.72 -30.04
C LEU A 13 -23.48 -17.21 -28.58
N PHE A 14 -24.59 -17.81 -28.14
CA PHE A 14 -24.77 -18.35 -26.79
C PHE A 14 -23.93 -19.63 -26.56
N GLY A 15 -23.73 -20.43 -27.62
CA GLY A 15 -22.95 -21.66 -27.58
C GLY A 15 -21.44 -21.47 -27.45
N LEU A 16 -20.90 -20.27 -27.67
CA LEU A 16 -19.45 -20.04 -27.65
C LEU A 16 -18.84 -20.30 -26.26
N PRO A 17 -17.77 -21.11 -26.15
CA PRO A 17 -17.06 -21.32 -24.90
C PRO A 17 -16.41 -20.06 -24.34
N PHE A 18 -16.30 -19.99 -23.00
CA PHE A 18 -15.65 -18.88 -22.28
C PHE A 18 -14.13 -18.94 -22.26
N GLU A 19 -13.54 -20.09 -22.59
CA GLU A 19 -12.11 -20.35 -22.46
C GLU A 19 -11.49 -20.71 -23.81
N ALA A 20 -10.29 -20.21 -24.05
CA ALA A 20 -9.54 -20.48 -25.28
C ALA A 20 -9.33 -21.99 -25.50
N HIS A 21 -9.03 -22.74 -24.44
CA HIS A 21 -8.81 -24.19 -24.53
C HIS A 21 -10.10 -24.95 -24.86
N SER A 22 -11.22 -24.58 -24.22
CA SER A 22 -12.53 -25.17 -24.52
C SER A 22 -12.96 -24.85 -25.95
N PHE A 23 -12.75 -23.60 -26.39
CA PHE A 23 -13.01 -23.19 -27.76
C PHE A 23 -12.16 -23.99 -28.77
N SER A 24 -10.86 -24.11 -28.53
CA SER A 24 -9.98 -24.89 -29.39
C SER A 24 -10.29 -26.38 -29.41
N GLY A 25 -10.77 -26.93 -28.29
CA GLY A 25 -11.19 -28.33 -28.22
C GLY A 25 -12.48 -28.60 -28.97
N GLU A 26 -13.45 -27.68 -28.90
CA GLU A 26 -14.77 -27.84 -29.53
C GLU A 26 -14.75 -27.54 -31.04
N PHE A 27 -14.02 -26.50 -31.47
CA PHE A 27 -14.00 -26.05 -32.86
C PHE A 27 -12.75 -26.50 -33.64
N GLU A 28 -11.80 -27.18 -33.00
CA GLU A 28 -10.50 -27.57 -33.58
C GLU A 28 -9.73 -26.37 -34.19
N GLN A 29 -10.02 -25.14 -33.73
CA GLN A 29 -9.40 -23.90 -34.18
C GLN A 29 -9.18 -22.96 -33.01
N SER A 30 -8.10 -22.16 -33.04
CA SER A 30 -7.88 -21.13 -32.02
C SER A 30 -8.81 -19.92 -32.23
N TRP A 31 -9.09 -19.19 -31.15
CA TRP A 31 -9.83 -17.93 -31.24
C TRP A 31 -9.20 -16.95 -32.21
N GLU A 32 -7.88 -16.82 -32.17
CA GLU A 32 -7.12 -15.91 -33.03
C GLU A 32 -7.33 -16.25 -34.50
N SER A 33 -7.31 -17.53 -34.86
CA SER A 33 -7.52 -17.98 -36.23
C SER A 33 -8.95 -17.66 -36.70
N VAL A 34 -9.96 -17.91 -35.87
CA VAL A 34 -11.35 -17.61 -36.22
C VAL A 34 -11.58 -16.10 -36.32
N ILE A 35 -11.03 -15.32 -35.39
CA ILE A 35 -11.07 -13.85 -35.44
C ILE A 35 -10.44 -13.35 -36.75
N GLU A 36 -9.28 -13.88 -37.14
CA GLU A 36 -8.61 -13.50 -38.39
C GLU A 36 -9.46 -13.87 -39.63
N GLN A 37 -10.01 -15.08 -39.66
CA GLN A 37 -10.86 -15.55 -40.76
C GLN A 37 -12.12 -14.70 -40.92
N VAL A 38 -12.82 -14.40 -39.81
CA VAL A 38 -14.03 -13.55 -39.84
C VAL A 38 -13.67 -12.11 -40.22
N THR A 39 -12.52 -11.61 -39.75
CA THR A 39 -11.99 -10.29 -40.13
C THR A 39 -11.70 -10.20 -41.62
N ARG A 40 -11.06 -11.23 -42.18
CA ARG A 40 -10.75 -11.33 -43.60
C ARG A 40 -12.03 -11.40 -44.43
N TRP A 41 -12.96 -12.29 -44.05
CA TRP A 41 -14.26 -12.42 -44.69
C TRP A 41 -14.99 -11.08 -44.72
N ARG A 42 -15.01 -10.34 -43.61
CA ARG A 42 -15.66 -9.03 -43.53
C ARG A 42 -15.02 -8.00 -44.46
N THR A 43 -13.68 -7.95 -44.48
CA THR A 43 -12.92 -7.05 -45.37
C THR A 43 -13.21 -7.38 -46.84
N GLU A 44 -13.26 -8.65 -47.20
CA GLU A 44 -13.64 -9.10 -48.54
C GLU A 44 -15.11 -8.83 -48.85
N PHE A 45 -16.02 -8.99 -47.89
CA PHE A 45 -17.44 -8.71 -48.05
C PHE A 45 -17.68 -7.24 -48.40
N ALA A 46 -16.94 -6.34 -47.75
CA ALA A 46 -17.02 -4.91 -48.02
C ALA A 46 -16.64 -4.53 -49.47
N THR A 47 -15.83 -5.33 -50.16
CA THR A 47 -15.42 -5.10 -51.56
C THR A 47 -16.30 -5.81 -52.59
N ARG A 48 -17.29 -6.61 -52.17
CA ARG A 48 -18.23 -7.29 -53.07
C ARG A 48 -19.20 -6.30 -53.76
N PRO A 49 -19.78 -6.68 -54.92
CA PRO A 49 -20.80 -5.86 -55.59
C PRO A 49 -21.99 -5.53 -54.69
N GLU A 50 -22.60 -4.36 -54.88
CA GLU A 50 -23.69 -3.86 -54.03
C GLU A 50 -24.91 -4.79 -53.97
N SER A 51 -25.24 -5.45 -55.07
CA SER A 51 -26.32 -6.46 -55.10
C SER A 51 -26.07 -7.60 -54.12
N PHE A 52 -24.84 -8.12 -54.10
CA PHE A 52 -24.43 -9.16 -53.18
C PHE A 52 -24.44 -8.66 -51.72
N ARG A 53 -23.92 -7.45 -51.48
CA ARG A 53 -23.92 -6.87 -50.13
C ARG A 53 -25.33 -6.63 -49.61
N THR A 54 -26.26 -6.24 -50.48
CA THR A 54 -27.66 -6.02 -50.14
C THR A 54 -28.36 -7.35 -49.81
N GLU A 55 -28.15 -8.38 -50.63
CA GLU A 55 -28.72 -9.72 -50.44
C GLU A 55 -28.24 -10.35 -49.12
N PHE A 56 -26.94 -10.26 -48.81
CA PHE A 56 -26.34 -10.88 -47.62
C PHE A 56 -26.10 -9.90 -46.47
N ARG A 57 -26.77 -8.74 -46.47
CA ARG A 57 -26.57 -7.69 -45.48
C ARG A 57 -26.75 -8.21 -44.06
N ALA A 58 -27.83 -8.93 -43.79
CA ALA A 58 -28.13 -9.46 -42.45
C ALA A 58 -27.04 -10.44 -41.97
N VAL A 59 -26.61 -11.36 -42.84
CA VAL A 59 -25.53 -12.32 -42.55
C VAL A 59 -24.24 -11.58 -42.22
N GLY A 60 -23.88 -10.55 -43.00
CA GLY A 60 -22.72 -9.70 -42.73
C GLY A 60 -22.81 -9.00 -41.37
N GLY A 61 -24.00 -8.51 -41.00
CA GLY A 61 -24.27 -7.91 -39.70
C GLY A 61 -24.06 -8.88 -38.53
N TYR A 62 -24.63 -10.08 -38.62
CA TYR A 62 -24.49 -11.09 -37.59
C TYR A 62 -23.05 -11.61 -37.46
N LEU A 63 -22.33 -11.79 -38.58
CA LEU A 63 -20.92 -12.13 -38.57
C LEU A 63 -20.05 -11.03 -37.94
N GLY A 64 -20.37 -9.76 -38.17
CA GLY A 64 -19.69 -8.66 -37.49
C GLY A 64 -19.95 -8.64 -35.97
N LEU A 65 -21.15 -9.02 -35.52
CA LEU A 65 -21.42 -9.18 -34.09
C LEU A 65 -20.74 -10.41 -33.48
N LEU A 66 -20.64 -11.51 -34.24
CA LEU A 66 -19.84 -12.68 -33.86
C LEU A 66 -18.37 -12.30 -33.68
N LEU A 67 -17.81 -11.52 -34.61
CA LEU A 67 -16.45 -10.99 -34.50
C LEU A 67 -16.26 -10.19 -33.21
N LEU A 68 -17.14 -9.22 -32.93
CA LEU A 68 -17.10 -8.44 -31.69
C LEU A 68 -17.21 -9.31 -30.43
N THR A 69 -18.02 -10.37 -30.50
CA THR A 69 -18.21 -11.34 -29.41
C THR A 69 -16.93 -12.13 -29.14
N LEU A 70 -16.34 -12.73 -30.17
CA LEU A 70 -15.08 -13.50 -30.07
C LEU A 70 -13.94 -12.62 -29.56
N VAL A 71 -13.82 -11.43 -30.10
CA VAL A 71 -12.85 -10.43 -29.67
C VAL A 71 -13.06 -10.06 -28.19
N SER A 72 -14.30 -9.85 -27.75
CA SER A 72 -14.60 -9.55 -26.34
C SER A 72 -14.25 -10.72 -25.41
N LEU A 73 -14.49 -11.96 -25.84
CA LEU A 73 -14.09 -13.17 -25.09
C LEU A 73 -12.56 -13.26 -24.98
N ALA A 74 -11.83 -12.97 -26.06
CA ALA A 74 -10.37 -12.95 -26.03
C ALA A 74 -9.82 -11.90 -25.05
N HIS A 75 -10.35 -10.66 -25.07
CA HIS A 75 -9.99 -9.62 -24.10
C HIS A 75 -10.33 -10.03 -22.66
N SER A 76 -11.51 -10.60 -22.44
CA SER A 76 -11.94 -11.10 -21.14
C SER A 76 -11.01 -12.20 -20.62
N TYR A 77 -10.63 -13.14 -21.48
CA TYR A 77 -9.70 -14.22 -21.14
C TYR A 77 -8.31 -13.71 -20.79
N GLN A 78 -7.74 -12.81 -21.61
CA GLN A 78 -6.45 -12.20 -21.32
C GLN A 78 -6.45 -11.43 -20.00
N ARG A 79 -7.50 -10.65 -19.74
CA ARG A 79 -7.68 -9.96 -18.45
C ARG A 79 -7.74 -10.94 -17.30
N ARG A 80 -8.47 -12.07 -17.42
CA ARG A 80 -8.64 -13.06 -16.35
C ARG A 80 -7.36 -13.83 -16.01
N TYR A 81 -6.48 -14.05 -16.99
CA TYR A 81 -5.29 -14.89 -16.86
C TYR A 81 -3.95 -14.12 -16.90
N ASP A 82 -4.00 -12.79 -16.81
CA ASP A 82 -2.83 -11.88 -16.71
C ASP A 82 -1.69 -12.22 -17.70
N GLN A 83 -2.04 -12.42 -18.98
CA GLN A 83 -1.05 -12.71 -20.03
C GLN A 83 -0.34 -11.44 -20.57
N GLY A 84 -0.40 -10.34 -19.82
CA GLY A 84 0.17 -9.03 -20.20
C GLY A 84 -0.68 -8.20 -21.17
N GLU A 85 -0.30 -6.93 -21.37
CA GLU A 85 -0.97 -5.91 -22.22
C GLU A 85 -0.92 -6.17 -23.74
N ARG A 86 -0.72 -7.42 -24.19
CA ARG A 86 -0.87 -7.71 -25.62
C ARG A 86 -2.34 -7.73 -25.98
N THR A 87 -2.87 -6.57 -26.35
CA THR A 87 -4.14 -6.50 -27.07
C THR A 87 -4.07 -7.46 -28.25
N PRO A 88 -4.98 -8.42 -28.40
CA PRO A 88 -4.86 -9.45 -29.43
C PRO A 88 -5.01 -8.88 -30.85
N HIS A 89 -5.48 -7.63 -30.95
CA HIS A 89 -5.74 -6.90 -32.18
C HIS A 89 -5.86 -5.40 -31.89
N ASP A 90 -5.81 -4.59 -32.95
CA ASP A 90 -6.10 -3.16 -32.90
C ASP A 90 -7.61 -2.91 -32.95
N CYS A 91 -8.21 -2.55 -31.82
CA CYS A 91 -9.65 -2.24 -31.73
C CYS A 91 -10.07 -1.07 -32.63
N ALA A 92 -9.18 -0.10 -32.90
CA ALA A 92 -9.49 1.03 -33.76
C ALA A 92 -9.56 0.61 -35.23
N ALA A 93 -8.75 -0.36 -35.64
CA ALA A 93 -8.78 -0.92 -36.98
C ALA A 93 -9.89 -1.99 -37.17
N LEU A 94 -10.28 -2.68 -36.10
CA LEU A 94 -11.20 -3.82 -36.18
C LEU A 94 -12.61 -3.50 -35.64
N CYS A 95 -12.73 -3.23 -34.34
CA CYS A 95 -14.00 -3.14 -33.63
C CYS A 95 -14.76 -1.85 -33.97
N GLY A 96 -14.04 -0.73 -34.11
CA GLY A 96 -14.61 0.55 -34.55
C GLY A 96 -15.33 0.43 -35.89
N PRO A 97 -14.62 0.08 -36.98
CA PRO A 97 -15.21 -0.12 -38.30
C PRO A 97 -16.30 -1.20 -38.31
N ALA A 98 -16.20 -2.25 -37.47
CA ALA A 98 -17.24 -3.26 -37.33
C ALA A 98 -18.55 -2.68 -36.80
N VAL A 99 -18.52 -1.88 -35.73
CA VAL A 99 -19.74 -1.25 -35.17
C VAL A 99 -20.26 -0.11 -36.05
N GLU A 100 -19.41 0.55 -36.83
CA GLU A 100 -19.87 1.60 -37.75
C GLU A 100 -20.66 1.07 -38.96
N ASP A 101 -20.55 -0.23 -39.24
CA ASP A 101 -21.30 -0.91 -40.29
C ASP A 101 -22.81 -0.94 -39.97
N PRO A 102 -23.68 -0.39 -40.85
CA PRO A 102 -25.12 -0.40 -40.64
C PRO A 102 -25.69 -1.80 -40.41
N ALA A 103 -25.15 -2.82 -41.07
CA ALA A 103 -25.62 -4.20 -40.91
C ALA A 103 -25.35 -4.74 -39.50
N VAL A 104 -24.19 -4.41 -38.92
CA VAL A 104 -23.82 -4.84 -37.57
C VAL A 104 -24.66 -4.11 -36.53
N ARG A 105 -24.95 -2.82 -36.75
CA ARG A 105 -25.86 -2.05 -35.91
C ARG A 105 -27.29 -2.62 -35.93
N ASP A 106 -27.77 -3.04 -37.09
CA ASP A 106 -29.06 -3.72 -37.22
C ASP A 106 -29.07 -5.08 -36.49
N ALA A 107 -27.96 -5.82 -36.58
CA ALA A 107 -27.79 -7.07 -35.82
C ALA A 107 -27.78 -6.82 -34.30
N ILE A 108 -27.08 -5.79 -33.81
CA ILE A 108 -27.10 -5.37 -32.40
C ILE A 108 -28.53 -5.00 -31.99
N ARG A 109 -29.23 -4.17 -32.79
CA ARG A 109 -30.62 -3.77 -32.53
C ARG A 109 -31.54 -4.98 -32.38
N THR A 110 -31.36 -5.97 -33.26
CA THR A 110 -32.20 -7.16 -33.32
C THR A 110 -31.90 -8.11 -32.16
N LEU A 111 -30.62 -8.42 -31.93
CA LEU A 111 -30.20 -9.44 -30.97
C LEU A 111 -30.18 -8.96 -29.52
N TYR A 112 -30.00 -7.67 -29.27
CA TYR A 112 -30.06 -7.09 -27.92
C TYR A 112 -31.45 -6.52 -27.58
N ALA A 113 -32.46 -6.74 -28.43
CA ALA A 113 -33.81 -6.29 -28.14
C ALA A 113 -34.33 -6.87 -26.80
N PRO A 114 -34.80 -6.03 -25.86
CA PRO A 114 -35.20 -6.43 -24.51
C PRO A 114 -36.45 -7.32 -24.45
N ASP A 115 -37.31 -7.26 -25.46
CA ASP A 115 -38.59 -7.96 -25.58
C ASP A 115 -38.48 -9.46 -25.88
N VAL A 116 -37.26 -9.98 -26.01
CA VAL A 116 -37.04 -11.39 -26.35
C VAL A 116 -36.47 -12.15 -25.18
N ALA A 117 -36.93 -13.38 -25.00
CA ALA A 117 -36.40 -14.26 -23.97
C ALA A 117 -34.95 -14.65 -24.25
N ILE A 118 -34.12 -14.67 -23.21
CA ILE A 118 -32.81 -15.31 -23.22
C ILE A 118 -33.06 -16.82 -23.08
N PRO A 119 -32.47 -17.67 -23.95
CA PRO A 119 -32.61 -19.11 -23.84
C PRO A 119 -32.23 -19.60 -22.44
N ASP A 120 -32.99 -20.58 -21.92
CA ASP A 120 -32.73 -21.26 -20.65
C ASP A 120 -32.70 -20.36 -19.40
N VAL A 121 -33.18 -19.12 -19.49
CA VAL A 121 -33.34 -18.21 -18.35
C VAL A 121 -34.80 -17.80 -18.25
N GLU A 122 -35.51 -18.31 -17.23
CA GLU A 122 -36.91 -17.98 -17.00
C GLU A 122 -37.11 -16.49 -16.68
N GLY A 123 -38.24 -15.93 -17.15
CA GLY A 123 -38.57 -14.51 -16.97
C GLY A 123 -37.52 -13.58 -17.58
N SER A 124 -36.88 -14.00 -18.69
CA SER A 124 -35.74 -13.28 -19.26
C SER A 124 -36.10 -12.10 -20.17
N ALA A 125 -37.29 -12.13 -20.75
CA ALA A 125 -37.85 -11.04 -21.54
C ALA A 125 -38.26 -9.90 -20.60
N ASP A 126 -37.85 -8.67 -20.93
CA ASP A 126 -38.19 -7.50 -20.14
C ASP A 126 -39.51 -6.91 -20.64
N GLU A 127 -40.52 -6.95 -19.77
CA GLU A 127 -41.85 -6.36 -20.01
C GLU A 127 -41.95 -4.92 -19.47
N ASP A 128 -40.89 -4.39 -18.83
CA ASP A 128 -40.87 -3.02 -18.33
C ASP A 128 -40.95 -2.02 -19.50
N ALA A 129 -42.09 -1.33 -19.59
CA ALA A 129 -42.36 -0.33 -20.61
C ALA A 129 -41.26 0.75 -20.68
N ALA A 130 -40.68 1.14 -19.55
CA ALA A 130 -39.64 2.15 -19.53
C ALA A 130 -38.33 1.66 -20.17
N THR A 131 -37.96 0.38 -19.98
CA THR A 131 -36.82 -0.24 -20.67
C THR A 131 -37.07 -0.39 -22.17
N LEU A 132 -38.29 -0.79 -22.57
CA LEU A 132 -38.68 -0.88 -23.98
C LEU A 132 -38.62 0.49 -24.68
N ASP A 133 -39.13 1.53 -24.02
CA ASP A 133 -39.13 2.89 -24.56
C ASP A 133 -37.72 3.45 -24.64
N ALA A 134 -36.88 3.27 -23.61
CA ALA A 134 -35.49 3.68 -23.64
C ALA A 134 -34.72 3.01 -24.80
N TRP A 135 -34.96 1.72 -25.06
CA TRP A 135 -34.37 1.01 -26.20
C TRP A 135 -34.82 1.59 -27.55
N ARG A 136 -36.11 1.95 -27.68
CA ARG A 136 -36.64 2.60 -28.90
C ARG A 136 -36.06 3.99 -29.10
N GLU A 137 -35.68 4.68 -28.03
CA GLU A 137 -35.07 6.01 -28.09
C GLU A 137 -33.58 6.00 -28.48
N VAL A 138 -32.93 4.85 -28.54
CA VAL A 138 -31.54 4.74 -29.00
C VAL A 138 -31.44 5.02 -30.51
N ASP A 139 -30.64 6.01 -30.91
CA ASP A 139 -30.29 6.23 -32.33
C ASP A 139 -29.20 5.24 -32.74
N ILE A 140 -29.64 4.07 -33.17
CA ILE A 140 -28.78 2.95 -33.60
C ILE A 140 -27.75 3.39 -34.67
N GLY A 141 -28.09 4.36 -35.52
CA GLY A 141 -27.20 4.91 -36.55
C GLY A 141 -26.02 5.71 -36.00
N THR A 142 -26.02 6.03 -34.72
CA THR A 142 -24.94 6.78 -34.05
C THR A 142 -24.02 5.91 -33.21
N LEU A 143 -24.30 4.60 -33.11
CA LEU A 143 -23.51 3.69 -32.28
C LEU A 143 -22.06 3.62 -32.75
N ARG A 144 -21.14 3.79 -31.81
CA ARG A 144 -19.70 3.66 -32.01
C ARG A 144 -19.14 2.69 -30.99
N PHE A 145 -18.15 1.90 -31.39
CA PHE A 145 -17.40 1.09 -30.45
C PHE A 145 -16.63 2.00 -29.48
N HIS A 146 -16.65 1.68 -28.20
CA HIS A 146 -15.86 2.39 -27.19
C HIS A 146 -14.76 1.50 -26.60
N ARG A 147 -15.12 0.39 -25.95
CA ARG A 147 -14.15 -0.54 -25.35
C ARG A 147 -14.73 -1.90 -25.04
N HIS A 148 -13.86 -2.89 -24.81
CA HIS A 148 -14.23 -4.14 -24.18
C HIS A 148 -14.19 -4.00 -22.65
N GLY A 149 -15.18 -4.59 -21.99
CA GLY A 149 -15.20 -4.86 -20.55
C GLY A 149 -14.93 -6.35 -20.32
N THR A 150 -14.96 -6.77 -19.05
CA THR A 150 -14.62 -8.16 -18.71
C THR A 150 -15.76 -9.14 -19.03
N THR A 151 -17.01 -8.71 -19.00
CA THR A 151 -18.21 -9.50 -19.38
C THR A 151 -19.01 -8.90 -20.54
N SER A 152 -18.55 -7.78 -21.09
CA SER A 152 -19.34 -6.93 -22.00
C SER A 152 -18.48 -6.27 -23.06
N PHE A 153 -19.10 -5.71 -24.09
CA PHE A 153 -18.52 -4.61 -24.86
C PHE A 153 -19.37 -3.36 -24.65
N ILE A 154 -18.72 -2.20 -24.71
CA ILE A 154 -19.34 -0.90 -24.45
C ILE A 154 -19.37 -0.13 -25.76
N LEU A 155 -20.57 0.36 -26.10
CA LEU A 155 -20.82 1.24 -27.23
C LEU A 155 -21.16 2.64 -26.72
N THR A 156 -20.94 3.65 -27.55
CA THR A 156 -21.42 5.02 -27.31
C THR A 156 -22.37 5.45 -28.41
N GLY A 157 -23.32 6.32 -28.11
CA GLY A 157 -24.27 6.84 -29.09
C GLY A 157 -25.05 8.04 -28.60
N LEU A 158 -26.03 8.46 -29.39
CA LEU A 158 -26.93 9.57 -29.09
C LEU A 158 -28.39 9.09 -29.05
N PRO A 159 -29.24 9.67 -28.21
CA PRO A 159 -30.68 9.40 -28.28
C PRO A 159 -31.30 10.03 -29.54
N LEU A 160 -32.39 9.45 -30.04
CA LEU A 160 -33.19 9.98 -31.14
C LEU A 160 -33.79 11.35 -30.78
N ARG A 161 -34.31 11.46 -29.56
CA ARG A 161 -34.96 12.67 -29.04
C ARG A 161 -33.96 13.55 -28.29
N GLN A 162 -34.18 14.86 -28.37
CA GLN A 162 -33.43 15.83 -27.59
C GLN A 162 -34.09 16.02 -26.22
N ALA A 163 -33.29 15.97 -25.15
CA ALA A 163 -33.70 16.44 -23.84
C ALA A 163 -33.26 17.90 -23.70
N HIS A 164 -34.20 18.82 -23.52
CA HIS A 164 -33.93 20.26 -23.34
C HIS A 164 -33.03 20.86 -24.45
N GLY A 165 -33.27 20.47 -25.71
CA GLY A 165 -32.55 20.99 -26.88
C GLY A 165 -31.14 20.41 -27.08
N ARG A 166 -30.72 19.41 -26.30
CA ARG A 166 -29.43 18.72 -26.45
C ARG A 166 -29.60 17.20 -26.51
N ARG A 167 -28.79 16.54 -27.34
CA ARG A 167 -28.61 15.08 -27.28
C ARG A 167 -27.43 14.80 -26.35
N ILE A 168 -27.70 14.17 -25.22
CA ILE A 168 -26.66 13.76 -24.27
C ILE A 168 -26.12 12.40 -24.73
N PRO A 169 -24.80 12.23 -24.88
CA PRO A 169 -24.25 10.93 -25.26
C PRO A 169 -24.48 9.88 -24.17
N PHE A 170 -24.78 8.66 -24.58
CA PHE A 170 -24.95 7.51 -23.69
C PHE A 170 -23.82 6.50 -23.88
N ALA A 171 -23.59 5.68 -22.85
CA ALA A 171 -22.89 4.42 -22.92
C ALA A 171 -23.91 3.27 -22.89
N LEU A 172 -23.77 2.33 -23.83
CA LEU A 172 -24.54 1.09 -23.90
C LEU A 172 -23.60 -0.08 -23.63
N LYS A 173 -23.68 -0.65 -22.44
CA LYS A 173 -22.90 -1.83 -22.02
C LYS A 173 -23.68 -3.08 -22.41
N CYS A 174 -23.21 -3.80 -23.43
CA CYS A 174 -23.83 -5.02 -23.94
C CYS A 174 -23.12 -6.26 -23.37
N ILE A 175 -23.85 -7.11 -22.64
CA ILE A 175 -23.32 -8.35 -22.08
C ILE A 175 -23.02 -9.32 -23.21
N VAL A 176 -21.80 -9.86 -23.25
CA VAL A 176 -21.41 -10.79 -24.31
C VAL A 176 -22.23 -12.08 -24.16
N TYR A 177 -22.74 -12.59 -25.28
CA TYR A 177 -23.74 -13.67 -25.32
C TYR A 177 -23.45 -14.90 -24.45
N PRO A 178 -22.22 -15.45 -24.39
CA PRO A 178 -21.94 -16.57 -23.50
C PRO A 178 -22.20 -16.25 -22.03
N TYR A 179 -21.99 -15.01 -21.59
CA TYR A 179 -22.26 -14.61 -20.20
C TYR A 179 -23.75 -14.52 -19.88
N LEU A 180 -24.62 -14.49 -20.89
CA LEU A 180 -26.08 -14.58 -20.69
C LEU A 180 -26.52 -15.95 -20.17
N ARG A 181 -25.65 -16.98 -20.23
CA ARG A 181 -25.89 -18.29 -19.61
C ARG A 181 -25.78 -18.26 -18.09
N VAL A 182 -25.26 -17.17 -17.52
CA VAL A 182 -25.03 -17.04 -16.07
C VAL A 182 -26.20 -16.27 -15.47
N PRO A 183 -27.16 -16.93 -14.80
CA PRO A 183 -28.41 -16.29 -14.38
C PRO A 183 -28.19 -15.11 -13.42
N THR A 184 -27.13 -15.18 -12.60
CA THR A 184 -26.76 -14.08 -11.70
C THR A 184 -26.31 -12.83 -12.45
N ILE A 185 -25.56 -12.96 -13.55
CA ILE A 185 -25.17 -11.83 -14.40
C ILE A 185 -26.40 -11.23 -15.07
N VAL A 186 -27.27 -12.06 -15.66
CA VAL A 186 -28.51 -11.59 -16.32
C VAL A 186 -29.41 -10.85 -15.34
N ARG A 187 -29.65 -11.43 -14.16
CA ARG A 187 -30.46 -10.81 -13.11
C ARG A 187 -29.86 -9.49 -12.64
N ALA A 188 -28.57 -9.46 -12.30
CA ALA A 188 -27.90 -8.24 -11.87
C ALA A 188 -27.90 -7.15 -12.94
N THR A 189 -27.77 -7.52 -14.22
CA THR A 189 -27.86 -6.58 -15.35
C THR A 189 -29.27 -6.01 -15.45
N ARG A 190 -30.31 -6.86 -15.38
CA ARG A 190 -31.71 -6.40 -15.40
C ARG A 190 -32.02 -5.44 -14.27
N GLU A 191 -31.66 -5.81 -13.05
CA GLU A 191 -31.97 -5.07 -11.82
C GLU A 191 -31.11 -3.82 -11.64
N TYR A 192 -30.12 -3.59 -12.50
CA TYR A 192 -29.14 -2.51 -12.35
C TYR A 192 -29.78 -1.12 -12.22
N ARG A 193 -30.73 -0.78 -13.11
CA ARG A 193 -31.40 0.52 -13.06
C ARG A 193 -32.22 0.68 -11.77
N SER A 194 -32.96 -0.33 -11.34
CA SER A 194 -33.71 -0.24 -10.08
C SER A 194 -32.79 -0.15 -8.86
N ALA A 195 -31.65 -0.83 -8.89
CA ALA A 195 -30.68 -0.83 -7.78
C ALA A 195 -29.92 0.49 -7.66
N TYR A 196 -29.58 1.14 -8.78
CA TYR A 196 -28.64 2.27 -8.80
C TYR A 196 -29.17 3.55 -9.47
N GLY A 197 -30.25 3.48 -10.24
CA GLY A 197 -30.80 4.60 -11.02
C GLY A 197 -31.84 5.45 -10.28
N ASP A 198 -32.64 4.85 -9.41
CA ASP A 198 -33.80 5.50 -8.76
C ASP A 198 -33.47 6.29 -7.49
N VAL A 199 -32.20 6.22 -7.06
CA VAL A 199 -31.65 6.90 -5.88
C VAL A 199 -31.77 8.44 -5.97
N ARG A 200 -32.11 8.99 -7.14
CA ARG A 200 -32.42 10.41 -7.37
C ARG A 200 -33.76 10.90 -6.81
N ALA A 201 -34.63 10.03 -6.29
CA ALA A 201 -36.00 10.40 -5.92
C ALA A 201 -36.16 11.14 -4.57
N GLY A 202 -35.07 11.42 -3.84
CA GLY A 202 -35.10 12.31 -2.66
C GLY A 202 -34.96 13.78 -3.04
N GLU A 203 -35.91 14.63 -2.62
CA GLU A 203 -35.99 16.06 -2.98
C GLU A 203 -34.73 16.89 -2.62
N GLU A 204 -33.90 16.45 -1.67
CA GLU A 204 -32.67 17.15 -1.28
C GLU A 204 -31.42 16.78 -2.11
N ALA A 205 -31.45 15.70 -2.90
CA ALA A 205 -30.29 15.24 -3.70
C ALA A 205 -30.24 15.83 -5.13
N ALA A 206 -31.19 16.69 -5.48
CA ALA A 206 -31.38 17.18 -6.86
C ALA A 206 -30.37 18.24 -7.32
N THR A 207 -29.53 18.78 -6.43
CA THR A 207 -28.65 19.93 -6.71
C THR A 207 -27.19 19.60 -6.96
N GLU A 208 -26.68 18.44 -6.53
CA GLU A 208 -25.31 18.00 -6.83
C GLU A 208 -25.33 16.72 -7.65
N ALA A 209 -24.74 16.75 -8.86
CA ALA A 209 -24.61 15.55 -9.69
C ALA A 209 -23.91 14.47 -8.86
N LEU A 210 -24.57 13.34 -8.60
CA LEU A 210 -23.94 12.19 -7.93
C LEU A 210 -22.65 11.78 -8.65
N PRO A 211 -21.67 11.19 -7.96
CA PRO A 211 -20.42 10.79 -8.58
C PRO A 211 -20.57 9.44 -9.29
N LEU A 212 -21.67 9.25 -9.99
CA LEU A 212 -22.10 8.01 -10.58
C LEU A 212 -22.60 8.27 -12.00
N ALA A 213 -22.27 7.36 -12.92
CA ALA A 213 -22.95 7.34 -14.22
C ALA A 213 -24.43 7.00 -14.01
N ARG A 214 -25.33 7.89 -14.44
CA ARG A 214 -26.78 7.65 -14.28
C ARG A 214 -27.22 6.51 -15.19
N ALA A 215 -27.80 5.46 -14.62
CA ALA A 215 -28.51 4.43 -15.38
C ALA A 215 -29.83 4.99 -15.92
N TRP A 216 -30.07 4.90 -17.22
CA TRP A 216 -31.31 5.32 -17.87
C TRP A 216 -32.29 4.17 -17.95
N ALA A 217 -31.79 3.00 -18.35
CA ALA A 217 -32.54 1.76 -18.44
C ALA A 217 -31.59 0.56 -18.37
N SER A 218 -32.12 -0.60 -18.03
CA SER A 218 -31.38 -1.85 -18.05
C SER A 218 -32.27 -3.01 -18.43
N SER A 219 -31.67 -4.04 -19.02
CA SER A 219 -32.31 -5.29 -19.41
C SER A 219 -31.46 -6.47 -18.97
N GLY A 220 -31.93 -7.70 -19.17
CA GLY A 220 -31.10 -8.89 -18.98
C GLY A 220 -29.84 -8.95 -19.87
N ARG A 221 -29.73 -8.10 -20.91
CA ARG A 221 -28.65 -8.13 -21.91
C ARG A 221 -27.78 -6.88 -21.95
N TRP A 222 -28.26 -5.76 -21.42
CA TRP A 222 -27.56 -4.49 -21.54
C TRP A 222 -27.92 -3.49 -20.44
N ILE A 223 -27.03 -2.52 -20.25
CA ILE A 223 -27.26 -1.36 -19.39
C ILE A 223 -27.03 -0.10 -20.23
N LEU A 224 -28.00 0.80 -20.23
CA LEU A 224 -27.95 2.11 -20.87
C LEU A 224 -27.73 3.17 -19.79
N MET A 225 -26.67 3.95 -19.90
CA MET A 225 -26.28 4.93 -18.89
C MET A 225 -25.63 6.18 -19.50
N ASP A 226 -25.41 7.22 -18.68
CA ASP A 226 -24.63 8.39 -19.09
C ASP A 226 -23.25 7.98 -19.62
N PHE A 227 -22.84 8.53 -20.76
CA PHE A 227 -21.44 8.43 -21.17
C PHE A 227 -20.61 9.42 -20.35
N VAL A 228 -19.65 8.89 -19.59
CA VAL A 228 -18.74 9.71 -18.79
C VAL A 228 -17.44 9.90 -19.55
N PRO A 229 -17.15 11.10 -20.10
CA PRO A 229 -15.89 11.34 -20.76
C PRO A 229 -14.77 11.45 -19.72
N GLY A 230 -13.64 10.80 -20.02
CA GLY A 230 -12.45 10.81 -19.18
C GLY A 230 -11.61 9.57 -19.42
N GLU A 231 -10.42 9.56 -18.82
CA GLU A 231 -9.61 8.35 -18.69
C GLU A 231 -9.99 7.63 -17.39
N THR A 232 -9.76 6.32 -17.35
CA THR A 232 -9.87 5.57 -16.09
C THR A 232 -8.72 5.90 -15.14
N LEU A 233 -8.89 5.66 -13.84
CA LEU A 233 -7.79 5.76 -12.88
C LEU A 233 -6.67 4.77 -13.22
N ALA A 234 -6.99 3.58 -13.74
CA ALA A 234 -6.00 2.63 -14.26
C ALA A 234 -5.11 3.26 -15.35
N GLU A 235 -5.73 3.87 -16.36
CA GLU A 235 -5.02 4.56 -17.46
C GLU A 235 -4.18 5.73 -16.95
N TYR A 236 -4.72 6.52 -16.02
CA TYR A 236 -4.01 7.64 -15.43
C TYR A 236 -2.77 7.20 -14.65
N LEU A 237 -2.89 6.16 -13.82
CA LEU A 237 -1.79 5.59 -13.05
C LEU A 237 -0.74 4.94 -13.96
N GLY A 238 -1.17 4.24 -15.02
CA GLY A 238 -0.26 3.63 -16.00
C GLY A 238 0.57 4.63 -16.80
N ARG A 239 0.16 5.89 -16.90
CA ARG A 239 0.94 6.98 -17.53
C ARG A 239 1.82 7.75 -16.56
N GLN A 240 1.72 7.48 -15.26
CA GLN A 240 2.59 8.14 -14.29
C GLN A 240 4.04 7.68 -14.48
N PRO A 241 5.02 8.57 -14.32
CA PRO A 241 6.41 8.16 -14.40
C PRO A 241 6.75 7.17 -13.28
N ASP A 242 7.55 6.16 -13.62
CA ASP A 242 8.11 5.21 -12.66
C ASP A 242 8.79 5.96 -11.51
N SER A 243 8.61 5.45 -10.29
CA SER A 243 9.13 6.06 -9.09
C SER A 243 9.54 5.01 -8.07
N THR A 244 10.84 4.97 -7.80
CA THR A 244 11.43 4.17 -6.72
C THR A 244 10.98 4.55 -5.30
N ARG A 245 10.06 5.52 -5.15
CA ARG A 245 9.58 6.06 -3.88
C ARG A 245 8.08 6.15 -3.86
N ILE A 246 7.50 6.17 -2.66
CA ILE A 246 6.05 6.35 -2.51
C ILE A 246 5.62 7.72 -3.07
N ARG A 247 4.61 7.70 -3.95
CA ARG A 247 4.02 8.87 -4.62
C ARG A 247 3.05 9.61 -3.70
N LEU A 248 3.61 10.27 -2.69
CA LEU A 248 2.84 11.09 -1.73
C LEU A 248 2.08 12.23 -2.39
N ASP A 249 2.58 12.74 -3.51
CA ASP A 249 1.89 13.73 -4.33
C ASP A 249 0.55 13.21 -4.86
N LEU A 250 0.52 11.98 -5.38
CA LEU A 250 -0.70 11.34 -5.87
C LEU A 250 -1.62 10.95 -4.72
N LEU A 251 -1.07 10.42 -3.62
CA LEU A 251 -1.85 10.12 -2.42
C LEU A 251 -2.55 11.37 -1.87
N ARG A 252 -1.86 12.51 -1.83
CA ARG A 252 -2.44 13.78 -1.38
C ARG A 252 -3.60 14.25 -2.27
N ASP A 253 -3.49 14.08 -3.58
CA ASP A 253 -4.51 14.58 -4.51
C ASP A 253 -5.68 13.60 -4.68
N LEU A 254 -5.39 12.30 -4.81
CA LEU A 254 -6.38 11.27 -5.16
C LEU A 254 -7.01 10.59 -3.94
N GLY A 255 -6.28 10.45 -2.83
CA GLY A 255 -6.78 9.79 -1.62
C GLY A 255 -8.02 10.48 -1.02
N PRO A 256 -8.00 11.80 -0.78
CA PRO A 256 -9.17 12.52 -0.29
C PRO A 256 -10.36 12.46 -1.23
N ARG A 257 -10.13 12.53 -2.54
CA ARG A 257 -11.18 12.41 -3.57
C ARG A 257 -11.83 11.02 -3.55
N LEU A 258 -11.04 9.97 -3.37
CA LEU A 258 -11.55 8.61 -3.25
C LEU A 258 -12.44 8.46 -2.02
N LEU A 259 -12.02 8.96 -0.86
CA LEU A 259 -12.83 8.84 0.36
C LEU A 259 -14.07 9.74 0.29
N GLY A 260 -13.96 10.94 -0.30
CA GLY A 260 -15.10 11.83 -0.53
C GLY A 260 -16.15 11.23 -1.46
N VAL A 261 -15.72 10.62 -2.57
CA VAL A 261 -16.65 9.99 -3.53
C VAL A 261 -17.40 8.80 -2.93
N LEU A 262 -16.76 8.08 -2.00
CA LEU A 262 -17.39 6.98 -1.28
C LEU A 262 -18.32 7.44 -0.15
N ASP A 263 -18.04 8.59 0.50
CA ASP A 263 -19.02 9.25 1.39
C ASP A 263 -20.28 9.65 0.61
N GLU A 264 -20.12 10.23 -0.58
CA GLU A 264 -21.24 10.56 -1.47
C GLU A 264 -22.06 9.31 -1.80
N LEU A 265 -21.41 8.19 -2.12
CA LEU A 265 -22.06 6.91 -2.40
C LEU A 265 -22.80 6.34 -1.17
N ASP A 266 -22.15 6.38 0.00
CA ASP A 266 -22.70 5.90 1.27
C ASP A 266 -23.93 6.69 1.71
N ARG A 267 -23.94 8.02 1.51
CA ARG A 267 -25.10 8.87 1.79
C ARG A 267 -26.34 8.48 0.99
N CYS A 268 -26.13 7.89 -0.18
CA CYS A 268 -27.19 7.35 -1.02
C CYS A 268 -27.66 5.96 -0.61
N GLY A 269 -27.11 5.38 0.46
CA GLY A 269 -27.36 4.00 0.86
C GLY A 269 -26.74 2.97 -0.10
N LEU A 270 -25.82 3.40 -0.97
CA LEU A 270 -25.21 2.56 -1.98
C LEU A 270 -23.83 2.07 -1.54
N ARG A 271 -23.40 0.96 -2.15
CA ARG A 271 -22.07 0.36 -2.06
C ARG A 271 -21.57 0.07 -3.45
N HIS A 272 -20.26 0.10 -3.66
CA HIS A 272 -19.71 -0.17 -4.97
C HIS A 272 -19.66 -1.67 -5.25
N GLY A 273 -19.03 -2.46 -4.38
CA GLY A 273 -18.97 -3.93 -4.50
C GLY A 273 -17.99 -4.48 -5.53
N ASP A 274 -17.33 -3.64 -6.33
CA ASP A 274 -16.27 -3.99 -7.29
C ASP A 274 -15.33 -2.79 -7.53
N LEU A 275 -14.91 -2.16 -6.44
CA LEU A 275 -14.13 -0.93 -6.52
C LEU A 275 -12.70 -1.25 -7.02
N SER A 276 -12.33 -0.72 -8.19
CA SER A 276 -11.04 -0.95 -8.84
C SER A 276 -10.60 0.30 -9.64
N PRO A 277 -9.30 0.43 -10.02
CA PRO A 277 -8.86 1.54 -10.85
C PRO A 277 -9.56 1.63 -12.20
N SER A 278 -10.01 0.49 -12.75
CA SER A 278 -10.74 0.40 -14.02
C SER A 278 -12.16 0.96 -13.93
N ASN A 279 -12.74 1.00 -12.72
CA ASN A 279 -14.13 1.39 -12.45
C ASN A 279 -14.26 2.83 -11.91
N ILE A 280 -13.17 3.60 -11.93
CA ILE A 280 -13.15 5.02 -11.55
C ILE A 280 -12.73 5.84 -12.77
N ILE A 281 -13.61 6.71 -13.25
CA ILE A 281 -13.30 7.66 -14.33
C ILE A 281 -12.90 9.01 -13.74
N LEU A 282 -11.82 9.58 -14.26
CA LEU A 282 -11.38 10.93 -13.95
C LEU A 282 -12.02 11.90 -14.95
N SER A 283 -13.11 12.55 -14.55
CA SER A 283 -13.86 13.49 -15.39
C SER A 283 -13.58 14.95 -15.02
N GLY A 284 -13.42 15.85 -16.00
CA GLY A 284 -13.17 17.28 -15.77
C GLY A 284 -12.20 17.90 -16.78
N ALA A 285 -12.16 19.24 -16.85
CA ALA A 285 -11.36 19.98 -17.82
C ALA A 285 -9.84 19.88 -17.52
N GLY A 286 -9.23 18.79 -17.98
CA GLY A 286 -7.78 18.63 -18.09
C GLY A 286 -7.24 18.98 -19.48
N SER A 287 -8.04 19.57 -20.36
CA SER A 287 -7.67 19.88 -21.74
C SER A 287 -7.04 21.27 -21.86
N GLY A 288 -5.87 21.43 -21.26
CA GLY A 288 -4.92 22.46 -21.64
C GLY A 288 -3.56 21.80 -21.76
N GLN A 289 -2.99 21.77 -22.99
CA GLN A 289 -1.64 21.28 -23.31
C GLN A 289 -0.49 22.04 -22.60
N GLY A 290 -0.77 22.77 -21.52
CA GLY A 290 0.21 23.50 -20.72
C GLY A 290 0.46 22.83 -19.38
N GLY A 291 1.44 21.91 -19.32
CA GLY A 291 2.42 21.70 -18.24
C GLY A 291 2.01 21.66 -16.74
N GLY A 292 0.73 21.68 -16.38
CA GLY A 292 0.28 21.60 -15.00
C GLY A 292 0.16 20.14 -14.56
N THR A 293 1.09 19.65 -13.75
CA THR A 293 1.14 18.27 -13.24
C THR A 293 0.10 17.92 -12.17
N GLY A 294 -0.87 18.80 -11.89
CA GLY A 294 -1.88 18.57 -10.83
C GLY A 294 -3.20 18.02 -11.39
N ALA A 295 -3.80 17.02 -10.74
CA ALA A 295 -5.16 16.56 -11.05
C ALA A 295 -6.25 17.49 -10.46
N GLY A 296 -5.89 18.73 -10.12
CA GLY A 296 -6.64 19.67 -9.29
C GLY A 296 -8.12 19.88 -9.66
N GLY A 297 -8.49 19.74 -10.94
CA GLY A 297 -9.87 19.92 -11.42
C GLY A 297 -10.64 18.65 -11.80
N ARG A 298 -10.09 17.45 -11.55
CA ARG A 298 -10.71 16.18 -11.97
C ARG A 298 -11.60 15.61 -10.87
N ARG A 299 -12.84 15.28 -11.20
CA ARG A 299 -13.81 14.59 -10.34
C ARG A 299 -13.76 13.09 -10.59
N PHE A 300 -13.94 12.31 -9.52
CA PHE A 300 -14.13 10.86 -9.62
C PHE A 300 -15.59 10.56 -9.98
N VAL A 301 -15.77 9.75 -11.00
CA VAL A 301 -17.08 9.19 -11.37
C VAL A 301 -16.96 7.68 -11.32
N LEU A 302 -17.73 7.06 -10.44
CA LEU A 302 -17.79 5.63 -10.27
C LEU A 302 -18.69 5.02 -11.35
N ILE A 303 -18.25 3.91 -11.90
CA ILE A 303 -18.97 3.13 -12.91
C ILE A 303 -18.98 1.65 -12.53
N ASP A 304 -19.86 0.88 -13.14
CA ASP A 304 -19.92 -0.57 -12.98
C ASP A 304 -20.12 -1.03 -11.52
N LEU A 305 -21.23 -0.58 -10.92
CA LEU A 305 -21.58 -0.93 -9.55
C LEU A 305 -22.12 -2.36 -9.47
N GLY A 306 -21.90 -2.99 -8.32
CA GLY A 306 -22.34 -4.35 -8.02
C GLY A 306 -21.18 -5.32 -7.91
N VAL A 307 -21.48 -6.51 -7.42
CA VAL A 307 -20.48 -7.57 -7.24
C VAL A 307 -20.08 -8.13 -8.61
N ASN A 308 -18.79 -8.20 -8.86
CA ASN A 308 -18.27 -8.79 -10.08
C ASN A 308 -18.22 -10.32 -9.99
N TYR A 309 -19.21 -10.97 -10.59
CA TYR A 309 -19.38 -12.42 -10.62
C TYR A 309 -18.30 -13.19 -11.39
N LEU A 310 -17.31 -12.50 -11.98
CA LEU A 310 -16.14 -13.16 -12.55
C LEU A 310 -15.13 -13.61 -11.50
N TYR A 311 -15.14 -12.97 -10.34
CA TYR A 311 -14.26 -13.32 -9.24
C TYR A 311 -14.92 -14.31 -8.26
N SER A 312 -16.20 -14.61 -8.44
CA SER A 312 -16.82 -15.81 -7.90
C SER A 312 -16.46 -17.02 -8.78
N HIS A 313 -16.35 -18.21 -8.18
CA HIS A 313 -15.93 -19.46 -8.83
C HIS A 313 -16.78 -19.93 -10.02
N THR A 314 -17.88 -19.21 -10.34
CA THR A 314 -18.71 -19.41 -11.53
C THR A 314 -17.97 -19.22 -12.85
N VAL A 315 -16.87 -18.46 -12.87
CA VAL A 315 -16.06 -18.27 -14.08
C VAL A 315 -14.57 -18.49 -13.76
N PRO A 316 -13.88 -19.42 -14.45
CA PRO A 316 -12.47 -19.70 -14.21
C PRO A 316 -11.57 -18.52 -14.64
N GLY A 317 -10.45 -18.31 -13.93
CA GLY A 317 -9.48 -17.24 -14.21
C GLY A 317 -9.64 -15.98 -13.34
N SER A 318 -9.36 -16.10 -12.04
CA SER A 318 -9.47 -15.00 -11.07
C SER A 318 -8.16 -14.21 -10.87
N GLY A 319 -7.25 -14.24 -11.86
CA GLY A 319 -5.89 -13.72 -11.72
C GLY A 319 -5.66 -12.33 -12.30
N GLY A 320 -6.72 -11.67 -12.78
CA GLY A 320 -6.58 -10.43 -13.55
C GLY A 320 -6.08 -9.20 -12.79
N PRO A 321 -5.80 -8.09 -13.50
CA PRO A 321 -5.22 -6.89 -12.91
C PRO A 321 -6.11 -6.28 -11.82
N ASP A 322 -7.44 -6.40 -11.96
CA ASP A 322 -8.38 -5.91 -10.95
C ASP A 322 -8.56 -6.90 -9.78
N ALA A 323 -8.06 -8.15 -9.87
CA ALA A 323 -8.25 -9.18 -8.85
C ALA A 323 -7.59 -8.85 -7.50
N ALA A 324 -6.53 -8.03 -7.51
CA ALA A 324 -5.86 -7.58 -6.30
C ALA A 324 -6.76 -6.68 -5.42
N PHE A 325 -7.70 -5.96 -6.05
CA PHE A 325 -8.64 -5.05 -5.38
C PHE A 325 -9.87 -5.78 -4.84
N VAL A 326 -10.11 -7.02 -5.26
CA VAL A 326 -11.23 -7.84 -4.80
C VAL A 326 -10.93 -8.43 -3.43
N ALA A 327 -11.80 -8.13 -2.48
CA ALA A 327 -11.66 -8.60 -1.10
C ALA A 327 -11.66 -10.14 -1.03
N PRO A 328 -10.86 -10.77 -0.16
CA PRO A 328 -10.77 -12.24 -0.08
C PRO A 328 -12.10 -12.93 0.18
N GLU A 329 -12.98 -12.33 0.96
CA GLU A 329 -14.32 -12.84 1.26
C GLU A 329 -15.24 -12.85 0.04
N VAL A 330 -15.08 -11.91 -0.92
CA VAL A 330 -15.85 -11.89 -2.18
C VAL A 330 -15.42 -13.03 -3.10
N ARG A 331 -14.15 -13.46 -3.00
CA ARG A 331 -13.60 -14.61 -3.73
C ARG A 331 -13.95 -15.95 -3.07
N SER A 332 -14.39 -15.95 -1.81
CA SER A 332 -14.66 -17.16 -1.03
C SER A 332 -16.14 -17.52 -1.06
N GLU A 333 -16.48 -18.79 -1.30
CA GLU A 333 -17.87 -19.29 -1.20
C GLU A 333 -18.35 -19.42 0.25
N THR A 334 -17.42 -19.48 1.19
CA THR A 334 -17.70 -19.82 2.60
C THR A 334 -17.89 -18.62 3.51
N MET A 335 -17.54 -17.42 3.04
CA MET A 335 -17.58 -16.21 3.84
C MET A 335 -18.83 -15.40 3.54
N VAL A 336 -19.47 -14.87 4.60
CA VAL A 336 -20.55 -13.90 4.43
C VAL A 336 -19.94 -12.61 3.93
N VAL A 337 -20.37 -12.16 2.75
CA VAL A 337 -19.90 -10.92 2.15
C VAL A 337 -20.68 -9.75 2.75
N ASP A 338 -19.99 -8.91 3.52
CA ASP A 338 -20.45 -7.54 3.79
C ASP A 338 -19.86 -6.61 2.72
N PRO A 339 -20.67 -6.06 1.78
CA PRO A 339 -20.18 -5.19 0.72
C PRO A 339 -19.42 -3.97 1.25
N ARG A 340 -19.76 -3.49 2.45
CA ARG A 340 -19.07 -2.38 3.09
C ARG A 340 -17.64 -2.76 3.47
N GLN A 341 -17.45 -3.96 4.00
CA GLN A 341 -16.10 -4.46 4.30
C GLN A 341 -15.31 -4.68 3.02
N ALA A 342 -15.93 -5.22 1.97
CA ALA A 342 -15.28 -5.41 0.68
C ALA A 342 -14.78 -4.07 0.10
N ASP A 343 -15.63 -3.03 0.11
CA ASP A 343 -15.24 -1.68 -0.33
C ASP A 343 -14.06 -1.12 0.49
N LEU A 344 -14.01 -1.36 1.82
CA LEU A 344 -12.87 -0.93 2.65
C LEU A 344 -11.56 -1.58 2.23
N TYR A 345 -11.58 -2.88 1.93
CA TYR A 345 -10.41 -3.59 1.42
C TYR A 345 -9.96 -2.99 0.09
N SER A 346 -10.89 -2.79 -0.84
CA SER A 346 -10.61 -2.19 -2.14
C SER A 346 -10.05 -0.77 -2.04
N VAL A 347 -10.53 0.05 -1.09
CA VAL A 347 -9.97 1.36 -0.80
C VAL A 347 -8.51 1.25 -0.37
N GLY A 348 -8.18 0.35 0.54
CA GLY A 348 -6.79 0.14 0.95
C GLY A 348 -5.89 -0.27 -0.22
N GLN A 349 -6.36 -1.17 -1.08
CA GLN A 349 -5.65 -1.57 -2.30
C GLN A 349 -5.50 -0.43 -3.31
N LEU A 350 -6.52 0.42 -3.45
CA LEU A 350 -6.44 1.63 -4.27
C LEU A 350 -5.40 2.62 -3.75
N LEU A 351 -5.31 2.82 -2.43
CA LEU A 351 -4.27 3.66 -1.83
C LEU A 351 -2.87 3.08 -2.08
N ILE A 352 -2.71 1.75 -2.03
CA ILE A 352 -1.46 1.08 -2.43
C ILE A 352 -1.15 1.38 -3.90
N ALA A 353 -2.12 1.20 -4.81
CA ALA A 353 -1.94 1.42 -6.25
C ALA A 353 -1.66 2.89 -6.60
N ILE A 354 -2.24 3.85 -5.85
CA ILE A 354 -1.98 5.29 -6.01
C ILE A 354 -0.57 5.64 -5.51
N GLY A 355 -0.14 5.02 -4.41
CA GLY A 355 1.15 5.31 -3.76
C GLY A 355 2.34 4.56 -4.33
N SER A 356 2.13 3.43 -5.03
CA SER A 356 3.17 2.50 -5.50
C SER A 356 3.25 2.44 -7.03
N GLU A 357 4.29 1.80 -7.55
CA GLU A 357 4.36 1.47 -8.98
C GLU A 357 3.35 0.39 -9.34
N HIS A 358 2.57 0.62 -10.41
CA HIS A 358 1.51 -0.27 -10.89
C HIS A 358 2.01 -1.71 -11.21
N ARG A 359 3.32 -1.87 -11.46
CA ARG A 359 3.95 -3.14 -11.85
C ARG A 359 4.25 -4.10 -10.70
N GLU A 360 4.52 -3.63 -9.48
CA GLU A 360 4.79 -4.53 -8.35
C GLU A 360 3.52 -5.31 -7.92
N THR A 361 2.35 -4.71 -8.10
CA THR A 361 1.04 -5.33 -7.87
C THR A 361 0.65 -6.35 -8.93
N ALA A 362 1.06 -6.16 -10.19
CA ALA A 362 0.74 -7.09 -11.28
C ALA A 362 1.66 -8.33 -11.28
N GLY A 363 2.98 -8.14 -11.08
CA GLY A 363 3.95 -9.24 -11.20
C GLY A 363 4.00 -10.24 -10.03
N SER A 364 3.42 -9.90 -8.87
CA SER A 364 3.46 -10.77 -7.67
C SER A 364 2.30 -11.78 -7.58
N GLY A 365 1.42 -11.80 -8.59
CA GLY A 365 0.20 -12.60 -8.61
C GLY A 365 -0.76 -12.22 -7.48
N ALA A 366 -1.98 -12.76 -7.50
CA ALA A 366 -3.03 -12.54 -6.50
C ALA A 366 -2.68 -12.97 -5.03
N ARG A 367 -1.39 -13.15 -4.69
CA ARG A 367 -0.87 -13.66 -3.43
C ARG A 367 -0.31 -12.59 -2.48
N ALA A 368 0.04 -11.39 -2.95
CA ALA A 368 0.57 -10.36 -2.05
C ALA A 368 -0.54 -9.47 -1.47
N VAL A 369 -1.32 -10.00 -0.52
CA VAL A 369 -2.35 -9.27 0.26
C VAL A 369 -1.74 -8.25 1.24
N THR A 370 -0.41 -8.18 1.31
CA THR A 370 0.31 -7.34 2.28
C THR A 370 0.71 -6.00 1.69
N VAL A 371 0.65 -4.95 2.50
CA VAL A 371 1.17 -3.62 2.14
C VAL A 371 2.65 -3.73 1.71
N PRO A 372 3.08 -3.06 0.62
CA PRO A 372 4.48 -3.10 0.17
C PRO A 372 5.48 -2.61 1.22
N ASP A 373 6.67 -3.19 1.25
CA ASP A 373 7.76 -2.84 2.18
C ASP A 373 8.13 -1.35 2.11
N ALA A 374 8.01 -0.73 0.93
CA ALA A 374 8.27 0.70 0.74
C ALA A 374 7.40 1.61 1.63
N PHE A 375 6.14 1.25 1.91
CA PHE A 375 5.30 1.99 2.85
C PHE A 375 5.82 1.89 4.29
N TYR A 376 6.25 0.70 4.73
CA TYR A 376 6.81 0.53 6.09
C TYR A 376 8.15 1.24 6.27
N ALA A 377 8.94 1.37 5.19
CA ALA A 377 10.21 2.07 5.20
C ALA A 377 10.02 3.60 5.18
N GLU A 378 9.25 4.12 4.22
CA GLU A 378 9.15 5.56 3.95
C GLU A 378 8.01 6.24 4.71
N THR A 379 6.88 5.55 4.87
CA THR A 379 5.62 6.13 5.37
C THR A 379 4.92 5.21 6.40
N PRO A 380 5.59 4.82 7.51
CA PRO A 380 5.06 3.87 8.51
C PRO A 380 3.63 4.14 8.99
N LEU A 381 3.30 5.43 9.07
CA LEU A 381 2.00 5.96 9.47
C LEU A 381 0.88 5.66 8.46
N LEU A 382 1.16 5.85 7.17
CA LEU A 382 0.24 5.45 6.11
C LEU A 382 0.18 3.92 5.98
N ALA A 383 1.30 3.22 6.16
CA ALA A 383 1.32 1.76 6.20
C ALA A 383 0.34 1.23 7.26
N ARG A 384 0.39 1.80 8.47
CA ARG A 384 -0.53 1.49 9.59
C ARG A 384 -2.00 1.67 9.21
N PHE A 385 -2.35 2.77 8.52
CA PHE A 385 -3.72 3.04 8.07
C PHE A 385 -4.19 2.07 6.99
N ILE A 386 -3.39 1.91 5.92
CA ILE A 386 -3.71 1.03 4.80
C ILE A 386 -3.87 -0.41 5.26
N GLU A 387 -2.96 -0.88 6.12
CA GLU A 387 -2.98 -2.26 6.61
C GLU A 387 -4.21 -2.57 7.48
N ASP A 388 -4.73 -1.56 8.18
CA ASP A 388 -5.99 -1.68 8.94
C ASP A 388 -7.22 -1.73 8.02
N LEU A 389 -7.10 -1.33 6.75
CA LEU A 389 -8.15 -1.48 5.73
C LEU A 389 -8.05 -2.81 4.96
N THR A 390 -6.84 -3.29 4.68
CA THR A 390 -6.60 -4.42 3.77
C THR A 390 -6.49 -5.78 4.47
N ASP A 391 -7.03 -5.94 5.69
CA ASP A 391 -6.96 -7.24 6.36
C ASP A 391 -7.75 -8.31 5.58
N PRO A 392 -7.20 -9.54 5.42
CA PRO A 392 -7.91 -10.61 4.74
C PRO A 392 -9.18 -11.05 5.46
N VAL A 393 -9.24 -10.89 6.78
CA VAL A 393 -10.42 -11.20 7.59
C VAL A 393 -11.22 -9.91 7.78
N PRO A 394 -12.47 -9.82 7.28
CA PRO A 394 -13.29 -8.59 7.34
C PRO A 394 -13.42 -8.02 8.76
N GLU A 395 -13.56 -8.87 9.76
CA GLU A 395 -13.74 -8.49 11.17
C GLU A 395 -12.49 -7.86 11.78
N ASN A 396 -11.33 -8.06 11.15
CA ASN A 396 -10.04 -7.51 11.58
C ASN A 396 -9.71 -6.18 10.87
N ARG A 397 -10.63 -5.64 10.07
CA ARG A 397 -10.49 -4.30 9.47
C ARG A 397 -10.92 -3.23 10.46
N LEU A 398 -10.30 -2.06 10.38
CA LEU A 398 -10.54 -0.90 11.24
C LEU A 398 -10.34 -1.20 12.74
N LEU A 399 -9.38 -2.08 13.09
CA LEU A 399 -9.08 -2.41 14.48
C LEU A 399 -8.43 -1.23 15.22
N LEU A 400 -7.58 -0.48 14.52
CA LEU A 400 -6.85 0.68 15.03
C LEU A 400 -7.64 1.98 14.79
N PHE A 401 -8.19 2.13 13.59
CA PHE A 401 -8.93 3.32 13.16
C PHE A 401 -10.44 3.12 13.29
N ARG A 402 -10.87 2.68 14.48
CA ARG A 402 -12.29 2.40 14.76
C ARG A 402 -13.13 3.67 14.59
N PRO A 403 -14.12 3.67 13.68
CA PRO A 403 -15.07 4.77 13.56
C PRO A 403 -16.01 4.78 14.77
N VAL A 404 -16.48 5.95 15.14
CA VAL A 404 -17.54 6.14 16.13
C VAL A 404 -18.84 5.53 15.58
N PRO A 405 -19.48 4.60 16.31
CA PRO A 405 -20.75 4.02 15.89
C PRO A 405 -21.83 5.09 15.71
N GLY A 406 -22.62 4.98 14.64
CA GLY A 406 -23.70 5.91 14.32
C GLY A 406 -23.28 7.16 13.54
N GLU A 407 -21.99 7.45 13.47
CA GLU A 407 -21.46 8.50 12.59
C GLU A 407 -21.12 7.96 11.19
N ARG A 408 -21.03 8.87 10.21
CA ARG A 408 -20.69 8.53 8.82
C ARG A 408 -19.26 8.01 8.73
N LEU A 409 -19.07 6.92 8.00
CA LEU A 409 -17.80 6.19 7.97
C LEU A 409 -16.70 6.94 7.23
N TYR A 410 -16.92 7.23 5.96
CA TYR A 410 -15.89 7.76 5.08
C TYR A 410 -15.35 9.14 5.48
N PRO A 411 -16.16 10.06 6.05
CA PRO A 411 -15.63 11.31 6.62
C PRO A 411 -14.66 11.07 7.77
N GLN A 412 -14.92 10.09 8.63
CA GLN A 412 -14.00 9.73 9.71
C GLN A 412 -12.71 9.09 9.16
N LEU A 413 -12.83 8.21 8.16
CA LEU A 413 -11.67 7.63 7.49
C LEU A 413 -10.83 8.68 6.76
N LEU A 414 -11.48 9.66 6.11
CA LEU A 414 -10.82 10.80 5.48
C LEU A 414 -10.04 11.60 6.51
N HIS A 415 -10.67 11.91 7.63
CA HIS A 415 -10.01 12.61 8.72
C HIS A 415 -8.78 11.85 9.25
N PHE A 416 -8.90 10.54 9.50
CA PHE A 416 -7.76 9.71 9.90
C PHE A 416 -6.66 9.66 8.84
N TYR A 417 -7.04 9.52 7.57
CA TYR A 417 -6.13 9.50 6.44
C TYR A 417 -5.34 10.81 6.32
N GLU A 418 -6.01 11.96 6.39
CA GLU A 418 -5.40 13.28 6.33
C GLU A 418 -4.46 13.53 7.52
N GLU A 419 -4.83 13.08 8.72
CA GLU A 419 -3.95 13.17 9.89
C GLU A 419 -2.65 12.36 9.68
N GLU A 420 -2.75 11.12 9.21
CA GLU A 420 -1.57 10.28 8.93
C GLU A 420 -0.73 10.86 7.76
N LEU A 421 -1.38 11.33 6.69
CA LEU A 421 -0.70 11.92 5.54
C LEU A 421 0.04 13.21 5.93
N ALA A 422 -0.58 14.12 6.68
CA ALA A 422 0.05 15.35 7.13
C ALA A 422 1.30 15.09 7.99
N ALA A 423 1.27 14.05 8.84
CA ALA A 423 2.41 13.65 9.64
C ALA A 423 3.58 13.10 8.78
N VAL A 424 3.27 12.36 7.72
CA VAL A 424 4.28 11.86 6.77
C VAL A 424 4.87 13.00 5.94
N GLU A 425 4.06 13.89 5.41
CA GLU A 425 4.50 15.01 4.58
C GLU A 425 5.45 15.95 5.31
N ALA A 426 5.13 16.24 6.56
CA ALA A 426 5.97 17.01 7.45
C ALA A 426 7.37 16.40 7.60
N THR A 427 7.43 15.07 7.76
CA THR A 427 8.69 14.31 7.88
C THR A 427 9.49 14.33 6.57
N ARG A 428 8.81 14.31 5.42
CA ARG A 428 9.45 14.34 4.09
C ARG A 428 9.93 15.72 3.67
N ALA A 429 9.21 16.80 4.01
CA ALA A 429 9.60 18.18 3.71
C ALA A 429 10.97 18.54 4.32
N GLN A 430 11.25 18.08 5.54
CA GLN A 430 12.57 18.24 6.17
C GLN A 430 13.63 17.31 5.57
N SER A 431 13.21 16.28 4.85
CA SER A 431 14.08 15.25 4.30
C SER A 431 14.67 15.56 2.92
N ALA A 432 14.24 16.67 2.29
CA ALA A 432 14.66 17.09 0.94
C ALA A 432 16.12 17.58 0.83
N GLY A 433 16.93 17.49 1.90
CA GLY A 433 18.36 17.80 1.84
C GLY A 433 19.17 16.77 1.03
N THR A 434 20.28 17.20 0.43
CA THR A 434 21.14 16.33 -0.38
C THR A 434 21.66 15.14 0.43
N ARG A 435 21.69 13.95 -0.20
CA ARG A 435 22.14 12.67 0.42
C ARG A 435 23.52 12.79 1.08
N PHE A 436 24.39 13.63 0.51
CA PHE A 436 25.72 13.95 1.04
C PHE A 436 25.66 14.68 2.39
N VAL A 437 24.82 15.71 2.55
CA VAL A 437 24.68 16.42 3.84
C VAL A 437 24.17 15.49 4.96
N ARG A 438 23.37 14.48 4.61
CA ARG A 438 22.90 13.44 5.54
C ARG A 438 23.97 12.45 5.98
N LEU A 439 25.00 12.23 5.17
CA LEU A 439 26.16 11.39 5.51
C LEU A 439 27.09 12.10 6.50
N TYR A 440 27.15 13.44 6.44
CA TYR A 440 27.98 14.25 7.35
C TYR A 440 27.24 14.71 8.63
N THR A 441 25.93 14.44 8.74
CA THR A 441 25.14 14.76 9.95
C THR A 441 24.77 13.48 10.69
N PRO A 442 25.50 13.12 11.78
CA PRO A 442 25.34 11.83 12.46
C PRO A 442 23.96 11.64 13.08
N LEU A 443 23.26 12.73 13.42
CA LEU A 443 21.92 12.71 13.97
C LEU A 443 20.79 12.59 12.94
N ALA A 444 21.10 12.60 11.64
CA ALA A 444 20.14 12.43 10.53
C ALA A 444 18.91 13.37 10.53
N GLY A 445 18.91 14.42 11.38
CA GLY A 445 17.75 15.27 11.61
C GLY A 445 16.63 14.63 12.45
N ALA A 446 16.83 13.44 13.01
CA ALA A 446 15.80 12.67 13.71
C ALA A 446 15.15 13.43 14.90
N PRO A 447 15.86 14.16 15.77
CA PRO A 447 15.22 14.94 16.84
C PRO A 447 14.29 16.03 16.31
N ARG A 448 14.64 16.66 15.19
CA ARG A 448 13.80 17.68 14.54
C ARG A 448 12.56 17.04 13.90
N GLN A 449 12.73 15.88 13.26
CA GLN A 449 11.62 15.09 12.73
C GLN A 449 10.66 14.67 13.84
N GLN A 450 11.16 14.10 14.94
CA GLN A 450 10.34 13.71 16.10
C GLN A 450 9.65 14.91 16.73
N LEU A 451 10.33 16.07 16.82
CA LEU A 451 9.73 17.29 17.35
C LEU A 451 8.59 17.79 16.45
N GLN A 452 8.75 17.71 15.13
CA GLN A 452 7.72 18.09 14.19
C GLN A 452 6.54 17.11 14.21
N MET A 453 6.81 15.80 14.24
CA MET A 453 5.77 14.78 14.44
C MET A 453 4.99 15.05 15.73
N TRP A 454 5.67 15.34 16.83
CA TRP A 454 5.02 15.73 18.09
C TRP A 454 4.18 17.00 17.95
N ARG A 455 4.68 18.03 17.26
CA ARG A 455 3.97 19.30 17.04
C ARG A 455 2.70 19.15 16.19
N ILE A 456 2.69 18.22 15.26
CA ILE A 456 1.52 17.90 14.41
C ILE A 456 0.57 16.98 15.17
N ARG A 457 1.09 15.93 15.80
CA ARG A 457 0.29 14.98 16.56
C ARG A 457 -0.45 15.65 17.71
N ARG A 458 0.18 16.59 18.45
CA ARG A 458 -0.51 17.30 19.55
C ARG A 458 -1.74 18.10 19.12
N THR A 459 -1.92 18.38 17.82
CA THR A 459 -3.11 19.07 17.28
C THR A 459 -4.10 18.11 16.65
N GLN A 460 -3.78 16.81 16.56
CA GLN A 460 -4.57 15.77 15.95
C GLN A 460 -5.44 15.06 16.98
N SER A 461 -6.64 14.68 16.56
CA SER A 461 -7.59 13.91 17.37
C SER A 461 -7.01 12.56 17.79
N LEU A 462 -6.27 11.88 16.91
CA LEU A 462 -5.65 10.57 17.17
C LEU A 462 -4.62 10.60 18.31
N TYR A 463 -4.04 11.76 18.63
CA TYR A 463 -3.10 11.90 19.74
C TYR A 463 -3.78 11.94 21.11
N HIS A 464 -5.03 12.40 21.17
CA HIS A 464 -5.79 12.48 22.41
C HIS A 464 -6.39 11.14 22.82
N ASP A 465 -6.42 10.14 21.92
CA ASP A 465 -6.84 8.79 22.26
C ASP A 465 -5.69 8.05 23.00
N PRO A 466 -5.82 7.77 24.31
CA PRO A 466 -4.80 7.08 25.09
C PRO A 466 -4.57 5.64 24.63
N HIS A 467 -5.51 5.05 23.88
CA HIS A 467 -5.36 3.71 23.31
C HIS A 467 -4.55 3.72 22.01
N ARG A 468 -4.58 4.83 21.25
CA ARG A 468 -3.89 4.98 19.95
C ARG A 468 -2.61 5.82 20.02
N GLY A 469 -2.34 6.44 21.18
CA GLY A 469 -1.19 7.30 21.39
C GLY A 469 0.13 6.54 21.19
N MET A 470 0.82 6.80 20.07
CA MET A 470 2.09 6.16 19.66
C MET A 470 3.31 6.49 20.53
N HIS A 471 3.12 6.81 21.82
CA HIS A 471 4.20 7.21 22.73
C HIS A 471 5.10 8.35 22.17
N VAL A 472 4.53 9.28 21.39
CA VAL A 472 5.31 10.28 20.64
C VAL A 472 6.21 11.14 21.55
N ARG A 473 5.73 11.50 22.75
CA ARG A 473 6.55 12.23 23.76
C ARG A 473 7.75 11.43 24.24
N TRP A 474 7.56 10.12 24.41
CA TRP A 474 8.61 9.19 24.83
C TRP A 474 9.67 9.03 23.74
N LEU A 475 9.25 8.84 22.48
CA LEU A 475 10.14 8.78 21.33
C LEU A 475 10.93 10.08 21.14
N LEU A 476 10.26 11.23 21.28
CA LEU A 476 10.89 12.54 21.23
C LEU A 476 11.95 12.70 22.33
N PHE A 477 11.61 12.34 23.58
CA PHE A 477 12.54 12.41 24.70
C PHE A 477 13.83 11.61 24.42
N PHE A 478 13.71 10.36 23.99
CA PHE A 478 14.91 9.55 23.72
C PHE A 478 15.68 9.98 22.46
N SER A 479 14.99 10.50 21.44
CA SER A 479 15.68 11.08 20.28
C SER A 479 16.52 12.30 20.69
N TRP A 480 16.00 13.17 21.55
CA TRP A 480 16.75 14.28 22.14
C TRP A 480 17.85 13.82 23.08
N LEU A 481 17.58 12.82 23.94
CA LEU A 481 18.57 12.27 24.86
C LEU A 481 19.77 11.71 24.09
N SER A 482 19.53 10.93 23.04
CA SER A 482 20.59 10.41 22.17
C SER A 482 21.36 11.53 21.48
N ALA A 483 20.68 12.57 21.00
CA ALA A 483 21.33 13.72 20.37
C ALA A 483 22.21 14.50 21.36
N ALA A 484 21.69 14.77 22.56
CA ALA A 484 22.41 15.46 23.62
C ALA A 484 23.62 14.63 24.07
N ALA A 485 23.44 13.33 24.32
CA ALA A 485 24.51 12.42 24.71
C ALA A 485 25.62 12.38 23.63
N TRP A 486 25.24 12.33 22.35
CA TRP A 486 26.19 12.38 21.25
C TRP A 486 26.96 13.71 21.19
N TYR A 487 26.27 14.86 21.23
CA TYR A 487 26.92 16.17 21.18
C TYR A 487 27.88 16.37 22.36
N VAL A 488 27.43 16.06 23.58
CA VAL A 488 28.26 16.19 24.78
C VAL A 488 29.50 15.30 24.67
N ALA A 489 29.33 14.02 24.32
CA ALA A 489 30.45 13.10 24.20
C ALA A 489 31.41 13.49 23.06
N ALA A 490 30.89 13.86 21.90
CA ALA A 490 31.72 14.25 20.75
C ALA A 490 32.48 15.55 21.02
N SER A 491 31.84 16.54 21.66
CA SER A 491 32.49 17.78 22.08
C SER A 491 33.62 17.50 23.06
N ILE A 492 33.38 16.67 24.08
CA ILE A 492 34.43 16.29 25.04
C ILE A 492 35.58 15.57 24.32
N VAL A 493 35.30 14.57 23.49
CA VAL A 493 36.34 13.85 22.73
C VAL A 493 37.14 14.80 21.85
N LEU A 494 36.49 15.72 21.14
CA LEU A 494 37.16 16.67 20.25
C LEU A 494 38.00 17.69 21.03
N THR A 495 37.47 18.23 22.13
CA THR A 495 38.22 19.14 23.02
C THR A 495 39.48 18.46 23.52
N TYR A 496 39.37 17.22 23.98
CA TYR A 496 40.51 16.46 24.48
C TYR A 496 41.50 16.09 23.39
N TRP A 497 41.02 15.75 22.19
CA TRP A 497 41.87 15.48 21.05
C TRP A 497 42.66 16.73 20.61
N LEU A 498 42.04 17.91 20.64
CA LEU A 498 42.73 19.17 20.36
C LEU A 498 43.77 19.50 21.44
N ARG A 499 43.47 19.21 22.72
CA ARG A 499 44.45 19.32 23.81
C ARG A 499 45.60 18.35 23.65
N ASP A 500 45.36 17.13 23.17
CA ASP A 500 46.42 16.15 22.86
C ASP A 500 47.39 16.69 21.77
N LEU A 501 46.92 17.59 20.90
CA LEU A 501 47.72 18.31 19.91
C LEU A 501 48.32 19.63 20.43
N ASN A 502 48.25 19.87 21.73
CA ASN A 502 48.67 21.10 22.40
C ASN A 502 47.95 22.36 21.87
N TRP A 503 46.72 22.21 21.36
CA TRP A 503 45.90 23.33 20.92
C TRP A 503 44.94 23.74 22.04
N SER A 504 45.27 24.82 22.74
CA SER A 504 44.37 25.44 23.73
C SER A 504 43.35 26.35 23.03
N TRP A 505 42.07 26.17 23.32
CA TRP A 505 41.04 27.12 22.90
C TRP A 505 41.11 28.33 23.83
N GLY A 506 41.56 29.49 23.34
CA GLY A 506 41.48 30.77 24.04
C GLY A 506 40.04 31.29 24.17
N ASN A 507 39.11 30.46 24.66
CA ASN A 507 37.71 30.82 24.81
C ASN A 507 37.46 31.43 26.19
N ASN A 508 36.95 32.66 26.22
CA ASN A 508 36.66 33.45 27.43
C ASN A 508 35.78 32.73 28.47
N TYR A 509 34.97 31.75 28.06
CA TYR A 509 34.15 30.95 28.98
C TYR A 509 34.98 29.94 29.79
N ILE A 510 36.03 29.36 29.20
CA ILE A 510 36.92 28.41 29.88
C ILE A 510 37.77 29.16 30.91
N THR A 511 38.29 30.34 30.54
CA THR A 511 39.06 31.18 31.46
C THR A 511 38.20 31.71 32.62
N LEU A 512 36.90 31.98 32.40
CA LEU A 512 35.96 32.29 33.47
C LEU A 512 35.75 31.11 34.42
N LEU A 513 35.58 29.89 33.89
CA LEU A 513 35.44 28.66 34.68
C LEU A 513 36.72 28.31 35.47
N GLN A 514 37.89 28.54 34.89
CA GLN A 514 39.19 28.36 35.55
C GLN A 514 39.37 29.34 36.70
N ARG A 515 39.08 30.64 36.47
CA ARG A 515 39.15 31.68 37.51
C ARG A 515 38.20 31.44 38.67
N THR A 516 37.02 30.90 38.40
CA THR A 516 36.01 30.62 39.44
C THR A 516 36.31 29.37 40.26
N ASN A 517 37.08 28.41 39.74
CA ASN A 517 37.43 27.17 40.44
C ASN A 517 38.90 27.11 40.92
N SER A 518 39.65 28.21 40.80
CA SER A 518 41.09 28.27 41.14
C SER A 518 41.94 27.20 40.43
N ALA A 519 41.52 26.75 39.25
CA ALA A 519 42.26 25.79 38.44
C ALA A 519 43.34 26.50 37.61
N GLY A 520 44.42 25.78 37.26
CA GLY A 520 45.49 26.32 36.42
C GLY A 520 44.99 26.75 35.03
N GLU A 521 45.72 27.66 34.36
CA GLU A 521 45.35 28.17 33.01
C GLU A 521 45.21 27.05 31.96
N GLU A 522 45.82 25.89 32.21
CA GLU A 522 45.77 24.72 31.33
C GLU A 522 44.79 23.62 31.79
N GLU A 523 44.18 23.74 32.97
CA GLU A 523 43.30 22.73 33.56
C GLU A 523 41.82 23.01 33.23
N LEU A 524 41.07 21.98 32.87
CA LEU A 524 39.60 22.05 32.86
C LEU A 524 39.09 21.62 34.24
N PRO A 525 38.62 22.56 35.09
CA PRO A 525 38.14 22.23 36.42
C PRO A 525 37.03 21.18 36.34
N LEU A 526 36.99 20.27 37.33
CA LEU A 526 36.11 19.10 37.44
C LEU A 526 36.41 17.96 36.44
N LEU A 527 36.62 18.24 35.15
CA LEU A 527 36.83 17.20 34.15
C LEU A 527 38.22 16.57 34.24
N ASP A 528 39.25 17.38 34.48
CA ASP A 528 40.63 16.88 34.58
C ASP A 528 40.85 16.12 35.89
N GLY A 529 40.08 16.45 36.94
CA GLY A 529 40.08 15.75 38.23
C GLY A 529 39.40 14.37 38.23
N LEU A 530 38.71 13.98 37.15
CA LEU A 530 38.13 12.64 37.01
C LEU A 530 39.16 11.59 36.52
N ARG A 531 40.32 12.03 36.08
CA ARG A 531 41.35 11.17 35.48
C ARG A 531 42.09 10.38 36.55
N LEU A 532 42.42 9.13 36.23
CA LEU A 532 43.32 8.32 37.05
C LEU A 532 44.77 8.81 36.94
N ASP A 533 45.53 8.59 38.01
CA ASP A 533 46.95 8.89 38.07
C ASP A 533 47.70 8.23 36.90
N GLY A 534 48.46 9.02 36.15
CA GLY A 534 49.20 8.56 34.97
C GLY A 534 48.48 8.78 33.63
N TYR A 535 47.24 9.29 33.61
CA TYR A 535 46.62 9.79 32.37
C TYR A 535 47.19 11.17 32.03
N THR A 536 48.23 11.20 31.20
CA THR A 536 48.91 12.44 30.78
C THR A 536 48.21 13.11 29.58
N ILE A 537 48.11 14.44 29.64
CA ILE A 537 47.75 15.32 28.52
C ILE A 537 48.71 16.51 28.55
N PRO A 538 49.35 16.90 27.43
CA PRO A 538 49.20 16.33 26.10
C PRO A 538 49.96 14.99 25.93
N ASP A 539 49.33 14.00 25.27
CA ASP A 539 49.98 12.75 24.86
C ASP A 539 49.31 12.18 23.60
N HIS A 540 49.58 12.82 22.46
CA HIS A 540 48.95 12.47 21.18
C HIS A 540 49.15 11.00 20.80
N SER A 541 50.37 10.46 20.94
CA SER A 541 50.64 9.10 20.49
C SER A 541 49.81 8.11 21.30
N ALA A 542 49.89 8.12 22.62
CA ALA A 542 49.21 7.12 23.42
C ALA A 542 47.68 7.34 23.50
N ASN A 543 47.19 8.57 23.32
CA ASN A 543 45.74 8.87 23.34
C ASN A 543 45.07 8.71 21.96
N ALA A 544 45.80 8.76 20.84
CA ALA A 544 45.21 8.66 19.50
C ALA A 544 44.30 7.41 19.28
N PRO A 545 44.68 6.19 19.72
CA PRO A 545 43.81 5.01 19.58
C PRO A 545 42.43 5.19 20.22
N VAL A 546 42.37 5.71 21.45
CA VAL A 546 41.10 5.90 22.17
C VAL A 546 40.26 7.02 21.54
N ARG A 547 40.88 8.11 21.04
CA ARG A 547 40.14 9.18 20.34
C ARG A 547 39.53 8.69 19.04
N LEU A 548 40.32 7.97 18.24
CA LEU A 548 39.90 7.44 16.94
C LEU A 548 38.75 6.43 17.10
N VAL A 549 38.94 5.44 17.97
CA VAL A 549 37.93 4.41 18.24
C VAL A 549 36.70 5.04 18.86
N GLY A 550 36.88 5.92 19.86
CA GLY A 550 35.78 6.59 20.54
C GLY A 550 34.91 7.40 19.59
N MET A 551 35.50 8.24 18.74
CA MET A 551 34.74 9.03 17.77
C MET A 551 34.01 8.15 16.74
N SER A 552 34.65 7.07 16.28
CA SER A 552 34.02 6.12 15.35
C SER A 552 32.75 5.46 15.95
N PHE A 553 32.79 5.11 17.25
CA PHE A 553 31.65 4.54 17.98
C PHE A 553 30.55 5.56 18.24
N LEU A 554 30.90 6.82 18.55
CA LEU A 554 29.90 7.87 18.71
C LEU A 554 29.11 8.09 17.42
N LEU A 555 29.81 8.16 16.28
CA LEU A 555 29.16 8.30 14.97
C LEU A 555 28.28 7.10 14.64
N ALA A 556 28.82 5.88 14.71
CA ALA A 556 28.09 4.66 14.40
C ALA A 556 26.91 4.44 15.36
N GLY A 557 27.10 4.65 16.66
CA GLY A 557 26.09 4.45 17.70
C GLY A 557 24.92 5.44 17.60
N ALA A 558 25.21 6.73 17.38
CA ALA A 558 24.17 7.73 17.15
C ALA A 558 23.35 7.39 15.90
N ARG A 559 24.02 7.00 14.80
CA ARG A 559 23.35 6.64 13.55
C ARG A 559 22.49 5.38 13.71
N TYR A 560 23.02 4.37 14.38
CA TYR A 560 22.34 3.11 14.68
C TYR A 560 21.02 3.35 15.42
N TYR A 561 21.04 4.13 16.51
CA TYR A 561 19.83 4.46 17.25
C TYR A 561 18.86 5.34 16.44
N GLN A 562 19.34 6.43 15.85
CA GLN A 562 18.48 7.43 15.22
C GLN A 562 17.79 6.88 13.95
N ASN A 563 18.49 6.06 13.17
CA ASN A 563 17.93 5.50 11.94
C ASN A 563 17.06 4.28 12.18
N LEU A 564 17.37 3.43 13.16
CA LEU A 564 16.59 2.20 13.38
C LEU A 564 15.46 2.38 14.41
N PHE A 565 15.70 3.09 15.51
CA PHE A 565 14.83 2.99 16.71
C PHE A 565 14.14 4.28 17.13
N ALA A 566 14.62 5.46 16.71
CA ALA A 566 14.11 6.73 17.22
C ALA A 566 12.61 6.96 16.95
N GLY A 567 12.05 6.34 15.90
CA GLY A 567 10.62 6.43 15.55
C GLY A 567 9.81 5.17 15.83
N LEU A 568 10.38 4.16 16.48
CA LEU A 568 9.73 2.87 16.74
C LEU A 568 9.64 2.60 18.23
N THR A 569 8.55 1.97 18.67
CA THR A 569 8.41 1.50 20.04
C THR A 569 7.64 0.17 20.08
N PRO A 570 8.27 -0.92 20.56
CA PRO A 570 7.56 -2.16 20.83
C PRO A 570 6.46 -2.04 21.88
N LEU A 571 6.44 -0.98 22.69
CA LEU A 571 5.43 -0.78 23.74
C LEU A 571 3.99 -0.66 23.22
N VAL A 572 3.80 -0.43 21.91
CA VAL A 572 2.48 -0.48 21.26
C VAL A 572 1.77 -1.82 21.45
N ALA A 573 2.52 -2.91 21.71
CA ALA A 573 1.99 -4.21 22.12
C ALA A 573 1.09 -4.15 23.37
N GLY A 574 1.26 -3.13 24.22
CA GLY A 574 0.52 -3.00 25.48
C GLY A 574 0.93 -4.05 26.53
N ARG A 575 0.25 -4.04 27.68
CA ARG A 575 0.57 -4.91 28.84
C ARG A 575 -0.18 -6.25 28.84
N GLU A 576 -1.21 -6.39 28.01
CA GLU A 576 -2.19 -7.48 28.09
C GLU A 576 -1.84 -8.71 27.22
N GLN A 577 -0.72 -8.69 26.50
CA GLN A 577 -0.31 -9.78 25.60
C GLN A 577 0.69 -10.76 26.23
N GLY A 578 0.78 -10.80 27.55
CA GLY A 578 1.56 -11.77 28.30
C GLY A 578 3.04 -11.83 27.90
N ARG A 579 3.47 -12.94 27.26
CA ARG A 579 4.88 -13.14 26.87
C ARG A 579 5.33 -12.15 25.79
N LEU A 580 4.44 -11.75 24.88
CA LEU A 580 4.76 -10.78 23.84
C LEU A 580 5.05 -9.41 24.45
N SER A 581 4.23 -8.96 25.41
CA SER A 581 4.48 -7.72 26.17
C SER A 581 5.83 -7.72 26.89
N ARG A 582 6.26 -8.84 27.49
CA ARG A 582 7.58 -8.93 28.13
C ARG A 582 8.73 -8.81 27.13
N ARG A 583 8.60 -9.46 25.96
CA ARG A 583 9.58 -9.35 24.87
C ARG A 583 9.62 -7.94 24.29
N ALA A 584 8.47 -7.28 24.17
CA ALA A 584 8.36 -5.89 23.77
C ALA A 584 9.08 -4.95 24.76
N VAL A 585 8.87 -5.11 26.06
CA VAL A 585 9.59 -4.34 27.09
C VAL A 585 11.10 -4.58 27.03
N LEU A 586 11.54 -5.83 26.86
CA LEU A 586 12.96 -6.15 26.71
C LEU A 586 13.57 -5.47 25.48
N ALA A 587 12.90 -5.54 24.32
CA ALA A 587 13.33 -4.88 23.10
C ALA A 587 13.35 -3.35 23.27
N GLU A 588 12.31 -2.76 23.88
CA GLU A 588 12.25 -1.33 24.17
C GLU A 588 13.42 -0.88 25.05
N VAL A 589 13.65 -1.56 26.17
CA VAL A 589 14.76 -1.23 27.09
C VAL A 589 16.09 -1.31 26.35
N ALA A 590 16.31 -2.38 25.58
CA ALA A 590 17.55 -2.54 24.81
C ALA A 590 17.72 -1.43 23.76
N MET A 591 16.68 -1.09 23.01
CA MET A 591 16.69 0.01 22.04
C MET A 591 17.01 1.36 22.73
N ARG A 592 16.42 1.63 23.90
CA ARG A 592 16.60 2.92 24.60
C ARG A 592 17.94 3.05 25.32
N LEU A 593 18.51 1.98 25.84
CA LEU A 593 19.85 2.01 26.42
C LEU A 593 20.90 2.47 25.40
N PHE A 594 20.69 2.17 24.12
CA PHE A 594 21.56 2.62 23.02
C PHE A 594 21.61 4.14 22.82
N THR A 595 20.71 4.91 23.45
CA THR A 595 20.84 6.37 23.48
C THR A 595 22.02 6.86 24.30
N LEU A 596 22.47 6.07 25.30
CA LEU A 596 23.50 6.45 26.25
C LEU A 596 24.76 5.58 26.16
N ILE A 597 24.63 4.29 25.82
CA ILE A 597 25.76 3.34 25.79
C ILE A 597 26.98 3.89 25.01
N PRO A 598 26.85 4.40 23.77
CA PRO A 598 28.00 4.92 23.04
C PRO A 598 28.69 6.07 23.78
N ALA A 599 27.90 7.01 24.32
CA ALA A 599 28.44 8.16 25.06
C ALA A 599 29.14 7.72 26.36
N VAL A 600 28.51 6.85 27.15
CA VAL A 600 29.06 6.38 28.43
C VAL A 600 30.37 5.62 28.21
N LEU A 601 30.40 4.69 27.25
CA LEU A 601 31.61 3.91 26.98
C LEU A 601 32.76 4.80 26.47
N VAL A 602 32.47 5.73 25.56
CA VAL A 602 33.51 6.61 25.00
C VAL A 602 33.99 7.66 26.00
N LEU A 603 33.09 8.20 26.82
CA LEU A 603 33.47 9.14 27.89
C LEU A 603 34.27 8.45 28.97
N SER A 604 33.95 7.20 29.32
CA SER A 604 34.71 6.44 30.33
C SER A 604 36.19 6.31 29.94
N THR A 605 36.45 6.00 28.67
CA THR A 605 37.83 5.85 28.16
C THR A 605 38.52 7.19 27.90
N THR A 606 37.73 8.24 27.65
CA THR A 606 38.24 9.59 27.37
C THR A 606 38.60 10.37 28.62
N LEU A 607 37.84 10.19 29.69
CA LEU A 607 37.94 10.98 30.92
C LEU A 607 38.60 10.23 32.08
N PHE A 608 38.50 8.90 32.17
CA PHE A 608 39.01 8.15 33.32
C PHE A 608 40.30 7.41 33.02
N HIS A 609 40.28 6.50 32.02
CA HIS A 609 41.43 5.66 31.70
C HIS A 609 41.49 5.28 30.21
N ARG A 610 42.58 5.62 29.53
CA ARG A 610 42.72 5.39 28.08
C ARG A 610 42.75 3.91 27.71
N ASP A 611 43.43 3.08 28.50
CA ASP A 611 43.65 1.66 28.16
C ASP A 611 42.39 0.79 28.32
N TRP A 612 41.26 1.36 28.75
CA TRP A 612 39.98 0.66 28.78
C TRP A 612 39.32 0.57 27.41
N TRP A 613 39.82 1.30 26.40
CA TRP A 613 39.23 1.33 25.06
C TRP A 613 38.99 -0.05 24.43
N PRO A 614 39.85 -1.10 24.59
CA PRO A 614 39.59 -2.40 24.00
C PRO A 614 38.42 -3.13 24.67
N ILE A 615 38.33 -3.03 26.01
CA ILE A 615 37.24 -3.63 26.79
C ILE A 615 35.93 -2.89 26.52
N CYS A 616 35.94 -1.56 26.52
CA CYS A 616 34.77 -0.75 26.18
C CYS A 616 34.30 -1.01 24.74
N THR A 617 35.21 -1.25 23.80
CA THR A 617 34.88 -1.69 22.43
C THR A 617 34.13 -3.03 22.45
N ALA A 618 34.66 -4.03 23.17
CA ALA A 618 34.03 -5.34 23.28
C ALA A 618 32.64 -5.27 23.93
N VAL A 619 32.48 -4.47 25.00
CA VAL A 619 31.20 -4.21 25.67
C VAL A 619 30.21 -3.50 24.73
N GLY A 620 30.67 -2.52 23.95
CA GLY A 620 29.83 -1.82 22.98
C GLY A 620 29.26 -2.75 21.91
N ILE A 621 30.11 -3.60 21.32
CA ILE A 621 29.68 -4.58 20.32
C ILE A 621 28.80 -5.68 20.92
N LEU A 622 29.10 -6.16 22.13
CA LEU A 622 28.25 -7.10 22.86
C LEU A 622 26.86 -6.50 23.09
N SER A 623 26.80 -5.23 23.52
CA SER A 623 25.53 -4.52 23.71
C SER A 623 24.74 -4.47 22.39
N THR A 624 25.40 -4.27 21.26
CA THR A 624 24.74 -4.23 19.94
C THR A 624 24.16 -5.59 19.58
N ALA A 625 24.92 -6.66 19.83
CA ALA A 625 24.45 -8.03 19.64
C ALA A 625 23.24 -8.35 20.52
N LEU A 626 23.26 -7.97 21.79
CA LEU A 626 22.15 -8.16 22.73
C LEU A 626 20.91 -7.35 22.33
N CYS A 627 21.09 -6.10 21.88
CA CYS A 627 19.99 -5.28 21.36
C CYS A 627 19.35 -5.91 20.13
N ASN A 628 20.16 -6.33 19.15
CA ASN A 628 19.67 -7.02 17.97
C ASN A 628 18.94 -8.31 18.32
N ALA A 629 19.47 -9.10 19.26
CA ALA A 629 18.82 -10.31 19.75
C ALA A 629 17.46 -10.04 20.41
N ALA A 630 17.37 -9.01 21.26
CA ALA A 630 16.12 -8.60 21.89
C ALA A 630 15.07 -8.18 20.84
N CYS A 631 15.47 -7.34 19.88
CA CYS A 631 14.63 -6.93 18.76
C CYS A 631 14.17 -8.12 17.90
N LEU A 632 15.07 -9.05 17.60
CA LEU A 632 14.79 -10.26 16.82
C LEU A 632 13.80 -11.18 17.54
N VAL A 633 14.00 -11.40 18.85
CA VAL A 633 13.10 -12.23 19.66
C VAL A 633 11.70 -11.62 19.70
N PHE A 634 11.60 -10.29 19.85
CA PHE A 634 10.32 -9.58 19.76
C PHE A 634 9.69 -9.72 18.36
N ALA A 635 10.45 -9.41 17.30
CA ALA A 635 9.94 -9.43 15.93
C ALA A 635 9.45 -10.83 15.53
N ARG A 636 10.21 -11.89 15.83
CA ARG A 636 9.79 -13.28 15.59
C ARG A 636 8.51 -13.63 16.34
N ALA A 637 8.39 -13.19 17.59
CA ALA A 637 7.21 -13.45 18.40
C ALA A 637 5.96 -12.75 17.83
N ALA A 638 6.05 -11.45 17.55
CA ALA A 638 4.96 -10.67 16.99
C ALA A 638 4.51 -11.23 15.63
N VAL A 639 5.47 -11.55 14.75
CA VAL A 639 5.23 -12.16 13.43
C VAL A 639 4.56 -13.53 13.55
N ALA A 640 5.06 -14.40 14.44
CA ALA A 640 4.49 -15.73 14.63
C ALA A 640 3.07 -15.68 15.21
N GLU A 641 2.83 -14.80 16.18
CA GLU A 641 1.52 -14.64 16.80
C GLU A 641 0.50 -14.02 15.84
N ALA A 642 0.90 -13.00 15.07
CA ALA A 642 0.07 -12.40 14.04
C ALA A 642 -0.32 -13.41 12.94
N ARG A 643 0.63 -14.24 12.48
CA ARG A 643 0.32 -15.36 11.57
C ARG A 643 -0.64 -16.36 12.18
N GLY A 644 -0.43 -16.73 13.45
CA GLY A 644 -1.32 -17.63 14.18
C GLY A 644 -2.74 -17.08 14.33
N ARG A 645 -2.92 -15.75 14.30
CA ARG A 645 -4.21 -15.06 14.31
C ARG A 645 -4.70 -14.62 12.92
N GLN A 646 -4.01 -15.03 11.85
CA GLN A 646 -4.36 -14.71 10.46
C GLN A 646 -4.43 -13.21 10.15
N LEU A 647 -3.65 -12.37 10.84
CA LEU A 647 -3.56 -10.95 10.52
C LEU A 647 -2.86 -10.72 9.17
N GLY A 648 -3.41 -9.82 8.35
CA GLY A 648 -2.86 -9.43 7.06
C GLY A 648 -1.52 -8.70 7.12
N THR A 649 -1.08 -8.28 8.30
CA THR A 649 0.19 -7.57 8.55
C THR A 649 1.43 -8.32 8.05
N VAL A 650 1.36 -9.65 8.03
CA VAL A 650 2.53 -10.50 7.89
C VAL A 650 2.37 -11.43 6.69
N PRO A 651 3.28 -11.41 5.71
CA PRO A 651 3.18 -12.32 4.58
C PRO A 651 3.38 -13.77 5.05
N GLN A 652 2.71 -14.72 4.41
CA GLN A 652 2.78 -16.14 4.77
C GLN A 652 4.18 -16.75 4.50
N GLY A 653 4.94 -16.15 3.58
CA GLY A 653 6.26 -16.63 3.15
C GLY A 653 7.44 -16.11 3.98
N ARG A 654 8.62 -16.15 3.35
CA ARG A 654 9.87 -15.63 3.91
C ARG A 654 9.84 -14.10 3.96
N ILE A 655 10.33 -13.49 5.05
CA ILE A 655 10.39 -12.03 5.20
C ILE A 655 11.86 -11.61 5.18
N ALA A 656 12.28 -10.94 4.10
CA ALA A 656 13.68 -10.55 3.89
C ALA A 656 14.25 -9.74 5.08
N GLY A 657 13.50 -8.76 5.59
CA GLY A 657 13.93 -7.97 6.74
C GLY A 657 14.17 -8.79 8.02
N LEU A 658 13.44 -9.89 8.24
CA LEU A 658 13.65 -10.75 9.41
C LEU A 658 14.97 -11.53 9.30
N ASP A 659 15.34 -11.96 8.10
CA ASP A 659 16.63 -12.60 7.84
C ASP A 659 17.78 -11.60 7.92
N ALA A 660 17.57 -10.37 7.44
CA ALA A 660 18.52 -9.29 7.61
C ALA A 660 18.80 -9.04 9.10
N LEU A 661 17.76 -8.90 9.93
CA LEU A 661 17.90 -8.73 11.37
C LEU A 661 18.59 -9.94 12.04
N TYR A 662 18.29 -11.16 11.61
CA TYR A 662 18.99 -12.36 12.09
C TYR A 662 20.47 -12.35 11.72
N SER A 663 20.80 -12.03 10.47
CA SER A 663 22.17 -11.92 9.97
C SER A 663 22.96 -10.84 10.73
N TRP A 664 22.34 -9.69 11.00
CA TRP A 664 22.93 -8.63 11.82
C TRP A 664 23.20 -9.09 13.25
N THR A 665 22.26 -9.82 13.85
CA THR A 665 22.41 -10.39 15.20
C THR A 665 23.62 -11.33 15.25
N LEU A 666 23.71 -12.27 14.30
CA LEU A 666 24.83 -13.22 14.23
C LEU A 666 26.17 -12.52 13.96
N THR A 667 26.20 -11.58 13.02
CA THR A 667 27.42 -10.84 12.67
C THR A 667 27.91 -10.02 13.86
N ALA A 668 27.01 -9.34 14.57
CA ALA A 668 27.36 -8.59 15.79
C ALA A 668 27.84 -9.53 16.91
N GLY A 669 27.24 -10.72 17.06
CA GLY A 669 27.69 -11.74 18.01
C GLY A 669 29.09 -12.25 17.70
N PHE A 670 29.37 -12.62 16.46
CA PHE A 670 30.70 -13.05 16.03
C PHE A 670 31.74 -11.93 16.22
N TYR A 671 31.39 -10.70 15.82
CA TYR A 671 32.28 -9.56 16.01
C TYR A 671 32.53 -9.27 17.50
N SER A 672 31.53 -9.45 18.37
CA SER A 672 31.69 -9.32 19.81
C SER A 672 32.73 -10.29 20.36
N VAL A 673 32.67 -11.57 19.95
CA VAL A 673 33.66 -12.59 20.36
C VAL A 673 35.08 -12.20 19.92
N ALA A 674 35.23 -11.73 18.68
CA ALA A 674 36.52 -11.26 18.17
C ALA A 674 37.04 -10.04 18.96
N CYS A 675 36.19 -9.04 19.24
CA CYS A 675 36.56 -7.88 20.05
C CYS A 675 36.94 -8.26 21.48
N TRP A 676 36.27 -9.24 22.10
CA TRP A 676 36.66 -9.75 23.42
C TRP A 676 38.02 -10.44 23.37
N GLY A 677 38.26 -11.32 22.39
CA GLY A 677 39.54 -12.01 22.24
C GLY A 677 40.71 -11.05 22.03
N ILE A 678 40.55 -10.09 21.11
CA ILE A 678 41.57 -9.05 20.84
C ILE A 678 41.72 -8.12 22.04
N GLY A 679 40.61 -7.65 22.62
CA GLY A 679 40.62 -6.70 23.73
C GLY A 679 41.30 -7.26 24.97
N LEU A 680 41.03 -8.52 25.33
CA LEU A 680 41.72 -9.21 26.42
C LEU A 680 43.21 -9.45 26.10
N SER A 681 43.55 -9.76 24.85
CA SER A 681 44.94 -9.93 24.42
C SER A 681 45.74 -8.63 24.51
N ILE A 682 45.14 -7.50 24.15
CA ILE A 682 45.75 -6.17 24.33
C ILE A 682 45.88 -5.87 25.83
N TYR A 683 44.84 -6.14 26.63
CA TYR A 683 44.83 -5.86 28.06
C TYR A 683 45.87 -6.65 28.85
N VAL A 684 46.11 -7.91 28.49
CA VAL A 684 47.16 -8.76 29.09
C VAL A 684 48.56 -8.45 28.50
N GLY A 685 48.64 -7.65 27.43
CA GLY A 685 49.90 -7.26 26.80
C GLY A 685 50.48 -8.29 25.83
N THR A 686 49.71 -9.29 25.41
CA THR A 686 50.14 -10.27 24.40
C THR A 686 50.08 -9.67 22.98
N ALA A 687 49.08 -8.83 22.70
CA ALA A 687 48.95 -8.10 21.44
C ALA A 687 49.55 -6.69 21.58
N LYS A 688 50.56 -6.37 20.75
CA LYS A 688 51.34 -5.11 20.86
C LYS A 688 51.00 -4.07 19.79
N ASP A 689 50.40 -4.46 18.67
CA ASP A 689 50.12 -3.59 17.52
C ASP A 689 48.86 -2.72 17.71
N ILE A 690 48.80 -1.95 18.80
CA ILE A 690 47.61 -1.21 19.27
C ILE A 690 47.00 -0.33 18.17
N TYR A 691 47.82 0.38 17.38
CA TYR A 691 47.33 1.26 16.31
C TYR A 691 46.66 0.49 15.16
N ILE A 692 47.15 -0.71 14.83
CA ILE A 692 46.54 -1.53 13.77
C ILE A 692 45.14 -1.97 14.20
N TYR A 693 45.01 -2.43 15.44
CA TYR A 693 43.72 -2.83 16.00
C TYR A 693 42.76 -1.63 16.10
N ALA A 694 43.22 -0.49 16.63
CA ALA A 694 42.40 0.72 16.74
C ALA A 694 41.97 1.25 15.37
N GLY A 695 42.88 1.28 14.40
CA GLY A 695 42.60 1.68 13.02
C GLY A 695 41.58 0.75 12.35
N SER A 696 41.72 -0.56 12.54
CA SER A 696 40.79 -1.56 12.01
C SER A 696 39.39 -1.44 12.62
N VAL A 697 39.29 -1.29 13.94
CA VAL A 697 38.01 -1.07 14.63
C VAL A 697 37.35 0.21 14.13
N ALA A 698 38.10 1.31 14.02
CA ALA A 698 37.57 2.57 13.53
C ALA A 698 37.11 2.47 12.06
N ALA A 699 37.89 1.81 11.20
CA ALA A 699 37.52 1.57 9.81
C ALA A 699 36.24 0.72 9.69
N ILE A 700 36.12 -0.36 10.48
CA ILE A 700 34.92 -1.20 10.54
C ILE A 700 33.72 -0.37 11.00
N ASN A 701 33.86 0.42 12.07
CA ASN A 701 32.79 1.26 12.59
C ASN A 701 32.30 2.30 11.58
N ILE A 702 33.22 2.94 10.87
CA ILE A 702 32.86 3.98 9.88
C ILE A 702 32.33 3.34 8.59
N VAL A 703 33.10 2.45 7.97
CA VAL A 703 32.78 1.91 6.64
C VAL A 703 31.64 0.91 6.73
N ILE A 704 31.71 -0.05 7.64
CA ILE A 704 30.73 -1.13 7.71
C ILE A 704 29.51 -0.67 8.50
N PHE A 705 29.69 -0.21 9.73
CA PHE A 705 28.53 0.11 10.58
C PHE A 705 27.86 1.44 10.19
N TYR A 706 28.60 2.54 10.10
CA TYR A 706 28.02 3.85 9.85
C TYR A 706 27.55 4.02 8.38
N LEU A 707 28.40 3.72 7.40
CA LEU A 707 28.08 3.92 5.98
C LEU A 707 27.22 2.79 5.40
N ALA A 708 27.68 1.52 5.47
CA ALA A 708 27.02 0.42 4.78
C ALA A 708 25.76 -0.09 5.51
N ARG A 709 25.86 -0.36 6.82
CA ARG A 709 24.77 -0.98 7.58
C ARG A 709 23.73 0.03 8.05
N CYS A 710 24.14 1.12 8.70
CA CYS A 710 23.20 2.05 9.35
C CYS A 710 22.69 3.18 8.45
N SER A 711 23.27 3.41 7.26
CA SER A 711 22.88 4.53 6.37
C SER A 711 22.37 4.12 4.99
N GLY A 712 22.31 2.83 4.68
CA GLY A 712 21.88 2.29 3.39
C GLY A 712 20.63 1.40 3.47
N SER A 713 20.34 0.70 2.38
CA SER A 713 19.16 -0.19 2.24
C SER A 713 19.08 -1.27 3.33
N ALA A 714 20.22 -1.72 3.85
CA ALA A 714 20.25 -2.70 4.94
C ALA A 714 19.60 -2.18 6.24
N ALA A 715 19.70 -0.87 6.53
CA ALA A 715 19.00 -0.26 7.66
C ALA A 715 17.50 -0.19 7.39
N ASP A 716 17.12 0.14 6.14
CA ASP A 716 15.72 0.24 5.73
C ASP A 716 15.00 -1.12 5.82
N GLU A 717 15.67 -2.22 5.44
CA GLU A 717 15.15 -3.59 5.60
C GLU A 717 14.89 -3.96 7.07
N VAL A 718 15.86 -3.69 7.95
CA VAL A 718 15.74 -3.95 9.39
C VAL A 718 14.67 -3.06 10.02
N ARG A 719 14.63 -1.79 9.65
CA ARG A 719 13.61 -0.85 10.11
C ARG A 719 12.22 -1.31 9.66
N THR A 720 12.07 -1.71 8.40
CA THR A 720 10.81 -2.20 7.82
C THR A 720 10.24 -3.37 8.61
N ILE A 721 11.05 -4.39 8.92
CA ILE A 721 10.56 -5.53 9.71
C ILE A 721 10.23 -5.14 11.15
N LEU A 722 10.97 -4.22 11.76
CA LEU A 722 10.67 -3.75 13.11
C LEU A 722 9.38 -2.91 13.14
N THR A 723 9.16 -2.04 12.15
CA THR A 723 7.90 -1.32 11.95
C THR A 723 6.74 -2.32 11.82
N ARG A 724 6.87 -3.29 10.92
CA ARG A 724 5.85 -4.33 10.70
C ARG A 724 5.58 -5.13 11.98
N ALA A 725 6.62 -5.49 12.74
CA ALA A 725 6.46 -6.20 14.01
C ALA A 725 5.75 -5.34 15.08
N CYS A 726 6.05 -4.05 15.15
CA CYS A 726 5.35 -3.12 16.04
C CYS A 726 3.86 -3.03 15.64
N LEU A 727 3.56 -2.84 14.36
CA LEU A 727 2.18 -2.76 13.85
C LEU A 727 1.41 -4.08 14.08
N ALA A 728 2.04 -5.22 13.81
CA ALA A 728 1.46 -6.53 14.10
C ALA A 728 1.11 -6.66 15.59
N SER A 729 2.03 -6.28 16.47
CA SER A 729 1.79 -6.33 17.93
C SER A 729 0.72 -5.34 18.38
N GLU A 730 0.62 -4.17 17.74
CA GLU A 730 -0.44 -3.21 18.03
C GLU A 730 -1.80 -3.78 17.64
N ARG A 731 -1.94 -4.33 16.43
CA ARG A 731 -3.20 -4.93 15.95
C ARG A 731 -3.62 -6.14 16.78
N LEU A 732 -2.67 -7.00 17.16
CA LEU A 732 -2.90 -8.13 18.09
C LEU A 732 -3.54 -7.69 19.41
N ARG A 733 -3.26 -6.47 19.89
CA ARG A 733 -3.81 -5.92 21.15
C ARG A 733 -5.31 -5.65 21.02
N HIS A 734 -5.76 -5.33 19.82
CA HIS A 734 -7.13 -4.93 19.54
C HIS A 734 -8.00 -6.10 19.06
N LEU A 735 -7.40 -7.26 18.79
CA LEU A 735 -8.14 -8.47 18.47
C LEU A 735 -8.92 -8.99 19.69
N PRO A 736 -10.16 -9.49 19.49
CA PRO A 736 -10.87 -10.20 20.53
C PRO A 736 -10.05 -11.39 21.05
N VAL A 737 -10.00 -11.54 22.38
CA VAL A 737 -9.41 -12.74 23.00
C VAL A 737 -10.25 -13.95 22.56
N PRO A 738 -9.63 -15.02 22.02
CA PRO A 738 -10.39 -16.14 21.49
C PRO A 738 -11.12 -16.84 22.64
N ALA A 739 -12.38 -17.22 22.40
CA ALA A 739 -13.30 -17.75 23.40
C ALA A 739 -12.74 -18.93 24.23
N ALA A 740 -11.85 -19.73 23.66
CA ALA A 740 -11.16 -20.83 24.36
C ALA A 740 -10.32 -20.36 25.57
N THR A 741 -9.79 -19.13 25.53
CA THR A 741 -9.04 -18.50 26.63
C THR A 741 -9.96 -17.84 27.66
N ALA A 742 -11.12 -17.34 27.23
CA ALA A 742 -12.14 -16.76 28.12
C ALA A 742 -12.76 -17.82 29.03
N ALA A 743 -12.99 -19.04 28.51
CA ALA A 743 -13.45 -20.17 29.30
C ALA A 743 -12.46 -20.59 30.40
N SER A 744 -11.15 -20.58 30.11
CA SER A 744 -10.11 -20.90 31.09
C SER A 744 -9.92 -19.82 32.15
N ALA A 745 -10.24 -18.55 31.84
CA ALA A 745 -10.21 -17.46 32.81
C ALA A 745 -11.41 -17.50 33.78
N LEU A 746 -12.60 -17.88 33.29
CA LEU A 746 -13.80 -18.05 34.12
C LEU A 746 -13.67 -19.21 35.12
N THR A 747 -12.93 -20.28 34.79
CA THR A 747 -12.63 -21.38 35.72
C THR A 747 -11.59 -21.04 36.80
N SER A 748 -10.96 -19.87 36.75
CA SER A 748 -9.96 -19.42 37.73
C SER A 748 -10.47 -18.38 38.73
N SER A 749 -11.77 -18.05 38.69
CA SER A 749 -12.38 -17.23 39.74
C SER A 749 -12.44 -18.05 41.05
N PRO A 750 -11.92 -17.54 42.18
CA PRO A 750 -11.92 -18.27 43.43
C PRO A 750 -13.36 -18.56 43.84
N ALA A 751 -13.65 -19.84 44.08
CA ALA A 751 -14.95 -20.29 44.57
C ALA A 751 -15.39 -19.44 45.76
N ALA A 752 -16.55 -18.79 45.63
CA ALA A 752 -17.20 -18.11 46.73
C ALA A 752 -17.30 -19.08 47.91
N ALA A 753 -16.78 -18.65 49.07
CA ALA A 753 -16.81 -19.43 50.29
C ALA A 753 -18.27 -19.83 50.61
N PRO A 754 -18.51 -21.08 51.02
CA PRO A 754 -19.85 -21.52 51.40
C PRO A 754 -20.30 -20.74 52.63
N ALA A 755 -21.49 -20.15 52.55
CA ALA A 755 -22.16 -19.56 53.70
C ALA A 755 -22.38 -20.67 54.75
N ALA A 756 -21.88 -20.45 55.96
CA ALA A 756 -22.09 -21.34 57.10
C ALA A 756 -23.53 -21.16 57.65
N PRO A 757 -24.15 -22.24 58.17
CA PRO A 757 -25.53 -22.23 58.69
C PRO A 757 -25.72 -21.42 59.96
#